data_AF-A0A7Y0CEV5-F1
#
_entry.id   AF-A0A7Y0CEV5-F1
#
_cell.length_a   1.000
_cell.length_b   1.000
_cell.length_c   1.000
_cell.angle_alpha   90.00
_cell.angle_beta   90.00
_cell.angle_gamma   90.00
#
_symmetry.space_group_name_H-M   'P 1'
#
loop_
_entity.id
_entity.type
_entity.pdbx_description
1 polymer ?
#
loop_
_entity_poly.entity_id
_entity_poly.type
_entity_poly.pdbx_seq_one_letter_code
_entity_poly.pdbx_strand_id
1 'polypeptide(L)'
;MYARLAVSVAVDGGDPLDLVPTGLPAGALDSALRDRIVERLAGTPLLAAAVPAPARQPGQADATDPAGTVFRSATGACDPLSPLPDDESDGASRIDVFGAAEVGQVDPDSLIEPRRAVAVVGAIGRDPVAVGALALRASGLVRLAPGTEAAARTLGVELRELADLVEELPAMHSGPPEEWRELYAALEPAASDASVREALGSLPVPLADGRMVRGPRGLVQLPAQDADAAERDVVFAGTEADQVDSATGGWTGTGVLDVLSRWGLRVVHPAAQHPLLTQLGAEEVDAAGLLRHAAVRQAVLDQADDDDLEVARDVTDAVLTLVRHALGKRTSAGDRSLRDVVDRDTAGWLGLLTLTAADGEPTPAHGLVLTGSIASRLLDPRVLAPVELATIERWGADVLVAAGVRAALVAVRVTEVVADPDQLDDEGNGASALAAQSLDGWPQYVVALSHALGRGAYVPEVVAVADLDAVDPDAWAEVLDRLATQPALRRALLDPVRAEGQGGREAPSYASWWLRARAGIGLDHPFASAEADDAVRRLLPAAPESVRPLDAQVQRALGGVATLTSLDASAWARVLAGLGPAGSPVDLALATALWRAWSSLAADVDRVAGGPGDDVELVPALVDAHRVVVVHADDAAVADAPMWLQRTDVAALVPAPPAVAGALAALLDVPLASELAEGVVDDNADGPREADLVPTPEGVLALWPEAPPTWVEHETLHVDGTPVDWWVEGGGVDAVVHATQLAGLARGLAQAAGRWVDRHAVEVVLTEPARAQDLAVEMALDPAAGQGS
;
A
#
# COMPACT_ATOMS: atom_id res chain seq x y z
N MET A 1 39.36 -60.30 -36.26
CA MET A 1 38.85 -61.37 -35.37
C MET A 1 38.25 -60.75 -34.13
N TYR A 2 39.04 -60.02 -33.33
CA TYR A 2 38.57 -59.31 -32.13
C TYR A 2 37.31 -58.44 -32.35
N ALA A 3 37.32 -57.56 -33.37
CA ALA A 3 36.16 -56.74 -33.70
C ALA A 3 34.90 -57.56 -34.11
N ARG A 4 35.06 -58.74 -34.72
CA ARG A 4 33.91 -59.60 -35.05
C ARG A 4 33.32 -60.27 -33.81
N LEU A 5 34.16 -60.59 -32.83
CA LEU A 5 33.71 -61.09 -31.53
C LEU A 5 32.90 -60.01 -30.80
N ALA A 6 33.40 -58.78 -30.77
CA ALA A 6 32.68 -57.64 -30.18
C ALA A 6 31.33 -57.37 -30.86
N VAL A 7 31.26 -57.46 -32.20
CA VAL A 7 29.98 -57.36 -32.94
C VAL A 7 29.03 -58.50 -32.58
N SER A 8 29.52 -59.75 -32.49
CA SER A 8 28.69 -60.90 -32.07
C SER A 8 28.10 -60.66 -30.68
N VAL A 9 28.95 -60.24 -29.73
CA VAL A 9 28.51 -59.92 -28.36
C VAL A 9 27.45 -58.83 -28.34
N ALA A 10 27.60 -57.77 -29.14
CA ALA A 10 26.60 -56.71 -29.26
C ALA A 10 25.26 -57.20 -29.85
N VAL A 11 25.31 -58.02 -30.91
CA VAL A 11 24.11 -58.59 -31.56
C VAL A 11 23.39 -59.57 -30.63
N ASP A 12 24.14 -60.33 -29.85
CA ASP A 12 23.64 -61.29 -28.86
C ASP A 12 23.16 -60.60 -27.56
N GLY A 13 23.16 -59.26 -27.51
CA GLY A 13 22.64 -58.44 -26.41
C GLY A 13 23.58 -58.26 -25.22
N GLY A 14 24.85 -58.66 -25.34
CA GLY A 14 25.90 -58.40 -24.34
C GLY A 14 26.58 -57.05 -24.52
N ASP A 15 27.34 -56.61 -23.52
CA ASP A 15 28.08 -55.33 -23.59
C ASP A 15 29.45 -55.51 -24.27
N PRO A 16 29.66 -54.98 -25.49
CA PRO A 16 30.93 -55.09 -26.19
C PRO A 16 32.05 -54.25 -25.53
N LEU A 17 31.73 -53.32 -24.62
CA LEU A 17 32.71 -52.49 -23.92
C LEU A 17 33.53 -53.30 -22.89
N ASP A 18 33.02 -54.44 -22.41
CA ASP A 18 33.74 -55.36 -21.53
C ASP A 18 34.97 -56.01 -22.22
N LEU A 19 34.97 -56.01 -23.56
CA LEU A 19 36.09 -56.48 -24.37
C LEU A 19 37.13 -55.37 -24.66
N VAL A 20 36.93 -54.16 -24.16
CA VAL A 20 37.91 -53.09 -24.37
C VAL A 20 39.07 -53.31 -23.41
N PRO A 21 40.33 -53.38 -23.90
CA PRO A 21 41.48 -53.56 -23.03
C PRO A 21 41.73 -52.29 -22.19
N THR A 22 41.10 -52.19 -21.03
CA THR A 22 41.29 -51.10 -20.06
C THR A 22 42.48 -51.41 -19.13
N GLY A 23 43.39 -50.47 -18.91
CA GLY A 23 44.53 -50.60 -17.98
C GLY A 23 45.92 -50.48 -18.65
N LEU A 24 46.98 -50.60 -17.85
CA LEU A 24 48.37 -50.47 -18.33
C LEU A 24 48.79 -51.68 -19.18
N PRO A 25 49.54 -51.48 -20.28
CA PRO A 25 50.08 -52.58 -21.06
C PRO A 25 51.17 -53.33 -20.29
N ALA A 26 51.21 -54.65 -20.39
CA ALA A 26 52.22 -55.51 -19.76
C ALA A 26 53.59 -55.45 -20.46
N GLY A 27 53.68 -54.79 -21.63
CA GLY A 27 54.92 -54.60 -22.40
C GLY A 27 54.68 -53.96 -23.77
N ALA A 28 55.75 -53.75 -24.56
CA ALA A 28 55.68 -53.03 -25.85
C ALA A 28 54.80 -53.71 -26.91
N LEU A 29 54.80 -55.05 -26.96
CA LEU A 29 53.92 -55.81 -27.88
C LEU A 29 52.44 -55.68 -27.48
N ASP A 30 52.15 -55.74 -26.17
CA ASP A 30 50.80 -55.56 -25.63
C ASP A 30 50.28 -54.15 -25.95
N SER A 31 51.11 -53.12 -25.76
CA SER A 31 50.77 -51.74 -26.14
C SER A 31 50.40 -51.63 -27.64
N ALA A 32 51.25 -52.13 -28.53
CA ALA A 32 51.01 -52.05 -29.98
C ALA A 32 49.75 -52.84 -30.41
N LEU A 33 49.48 -53.97 -29.75
CA LEU A 33 48.28 -54.76 -30.00
C LEU A 33 47.02 -54.05 -29.50
N ARG A 34 47.07 -53.46 -28.30
CA ARG A 34 45.96 -52.66 -27.74
C ARG A 34 45.64 -51.46 -28.61
N ASP A 35 46.63 -50.69 -29.04
CA ASP A 35 46.42 -49.54 -29.92
C ASP A 35 45.71 -49.95 -31.21
N ARG A 36 46.11 -51.09 -31.80
CA ARG A 36 45.49 -51.61 -33.02
C ARG A 36 44.08 -52.17 -32.79
N ILE A 37 43.81 -52.75 -31.62
CA ILE A 37 42.49 -53.23 -31.22
C ILE A 37 41.55 -52.04 -31.00
N VAL A 38 41.98 -51.04 -30.22
CA VAL A 38 41.21 -49.83 -29.93
C VAL A 38 40.86 -49.08 -31.22
N GLU A 39 41.83 -48.82 -32.10
CA GLU A 39 41.57 -48.16 -33.40
C GLU A 39 40.54 -48.93 -34.24
N ARG A 40 40.59 -50.27 -34.22
CA ARG A 40 39.65 -51.11 -34.96
C ARG A 40 38.26 -51.15 -34.33
N LEU A 41 38.16 -51.26 -33.01
CA LEU A 41 36.89 -51.24 -32.29
C LEU A 41 36.20 -49.87 -32.40
N ALA A 42 36.97 -48.77 -32.30
CA ALA A 42 36.46 -47.40 -32.42
C ALA A 42 35.75 -47.13 -33.76
N GLY A 43 36.11 -47.82 -34.84
CA GLY A 43 35.51 -47.68 -36.17
C GLY A 43 34.63 -48.85 -36.59
N THR A 44 34.26 -49.72 -35.66
CA THR A 44 33.32 -50.83 -35.92
C THR A 44 31.98 -50.48 -35.27
N PRO A 45 30.84 -50.63 -35.95
CA PRO A 45 29.52 -50.47 -35.33
C PRO A 45 29.34 -51.49 -34.21
N LEU A 46 29.27 -51.02 -32.97
CA LEU A 46 29.26 -51.89 -31.77
C LEU A 46 28.20 -51.48 -30.76
N LEU A 47 27.80 -50.20 -30.72
CA LEU A 47 26.91 -49.69 -29.69
C LEU A 47 25.49 -49.57 -30.24
N ALA A 48 24.50 -50.08 -29.51
CA ALA A 48 23.10 -49.91 -29.91
C ALA A 48 22.68 -48.43 -29.78
N ALA A 49 22.06 -47.89 -30.83
CA ALA A 49 21.38 -46.60 -30.75
C ALA A 49 20.31 -46.62 -29.66
N ALA A 50 20.19 -45.53 -28.91
CA ALA A 50 19.07 -45.38 -27.99
C ALA A 50 17.75 -45.26 -28.78
N VAL A 51 16.79 -46.12 -28.46
CA VAL A 51 15.46 -46.14 -29.08
C VAL A 51 14.45 -45.72 -27.99
N PRO A 52 13.36 -45.00 -28.33
CA PRO A 52 12.33 -44.66 -27.37
C PRO A 52 11.77 -45.92 -26.71
N ALA A 53 11.89 -46.01 -25.39
CA ALA A 53 11.18 -47.02 -24.60
C ALA A 53 9.79 -46.48 -24.22
N PRO A 54 8.74 -47.32 -24.15
CA PRO A 54 7.44 -46.87 -23.68
C PRO A 54 7.53 -46.31 -22.25
N ALA A 55 6.83 -45.21 -21.99
CA ALA A 55 6.81 -44.56 -20.68
C ALA A 55 6.41 -45.55 -19.57
N ARG A 56 7.11 -45.50 -18.43
CA ARG A 56 6.81 -46.37 -17.28
C ARG A 56 5.40 -46.08 -16.75
N GLN A 57 4.57 -47.11 -16.62
CA GLN A 57 3.35 -47.01 -15.82
C GLN A 57 3.72 -46.92 -14.33
N PRO A 58 3.12 -46.00 -13.56
CA PRO A 58 3.39 -45.91 -12.13
C PRO A 58 2.94 -47.20 -11.43
N GLY A 59 3.89 -47.96 -10.87
CA GLY A 59 3.62 -49.15 -10.05
C GLY A 59 4.26 -50.47 -10.51
N GLN A 60 5.00 -50.51 -11.63
CA GLN A 60 5.65 -51.74 -12.10
C GLN A 60 7.12 -51.78 -11.64
N ALA A 61 7.43 -52.68 -10.71
CA ALA A 61 8.80 -52.92 -10.25
C ALA A 61 9.65 -53.57 -11.35
N ASP A 62 10.94 -53.22 -11.35
CA ASP A 62 11.95 -53.60 -12.32
C ASP A 62 12.06 -55.14 -12.47
N ALA A 63 11.81 -55.65 -13.67
CA ALA A 63 12.02 -57.04 -14.02
C ALA A 63 13.27 -57.20 -14.88
N THR A 64 14.34 -56.46 -14.59
CA THR A 64 15.66 -56.66 -15.20
C THR A 64 16.77 -56.17 -14.25
N ASP A 65 16.99 -56.88 -13.15
CA ASP A 65 18.21 -56.78 -12.35
C ASP A 65 18.80 -58.19 -12.15
N PRO A 66 19.93 -58.56 -12.77
CA PRO A 66 20.62 -59.81 -12.46
C PRO A 66 21.60 -59.58 -11.29
N ALA A 67 21.11 -59.14 -10.14
CA ALA A 67 21.88 -59.07 -8.91
C ALA A 67 21.50 -60.23 -7.97
N GLY A 68 22.21 -61.36 -8.07
CA GLY A 68 21.90 -62.52 -7.23
C GLY A 68 22.92 -63.66 -7.26
N THR A 69 24.23 -63.38 -7.22
CA THR A 69 25.22 -64.46 -7.01
C THR A 69 25.56 -64.60 -5.52
N VAL A 70 24.94 -65.59 -4.90
CA VAL A 70 25.16 -66.03 -3.52
C VAL A 70 26.57 -66.62 -3.37
N PHE A 71 27.40 -65.98 -2.55
CA PHE A 71 28.70 -66.51 -2.13
C PHE A 71 28.48 -67.64 -1.11
N ARG A 72 28.78 -68.90 -1.48
CA ARG A 72 28.93 -70.00 -0.50
C ARG A 72 30.41 -70.21 -0.21
N SER A 73 30.83 -69.78 0.97
CA SER A 73 32.12 -70.14 1.57
C SER A 73 32.13 -71.60 1.99
N ALA A 74 33.16 -72.35 1.57
CA ALA A 74 33.58 -73.58 2.23
C ALA A 74 35.12 -73.65 2.22
N THR A 75 35.70 -73.27 3.34
CA THR A 75 37.06 -73.60 3.76
C THR A 75 37.20 -75.11 3.95
N GLY A 76 38.25 -75.73 3.41
CA GLY A 76 38.54 -77.15 3.67
C GLY A 76 39.83 -77.61 3.00
N ALA A 77 40.87 -77.78 3.81
CA ALA A 77 42.24 -78.16 3.50
C ALA A 77 42.43 -79.36 2.54
N CYS A 78 43.49 -79.29 1.74
CA CYS A 78 44.09 -80.41 1.01
C CYS A 78 44.84 -81.34 1.99
N ASP A 79 44.62 -82.65 1.87
CA ASP A 79 45.52 -83.69 2.39
C ASP A 79 45.93 -84.62 1.21
N PRO A 80 47.22 -84.80 0.89
CA PRO A 80 47.67 -85.44 -0.34
C PRO A 80 48.18 -86.86 -0.10
N LEU A 81 47.31 -87.87 0.01
CA LEU A 81 47.72 -89.28 -0.04
C LEU A 81 46.59 -90.19 -0.52
N SER A 82 46.50 -90.46 -1.83
CA SER A 82 46.26 -91.80 -2.43
C SER A 82 45.89 -91.73 -3.93
N PRO A 83 46.17 -92.79 -4.71
CA PRO A 83 46.38 -92.71 -6.15
C PRO A 83 45.11 -92.95 -7.00
N LEU A 84 45.25 -92.60 -8.28
CA LEU A 84 44.34 -92.86 -9.40
C LEU A 84 43.81 -94.31 -9.46
N PRO A 85 42.66 -94.52 -10.11
CA PRO A 85 42.61 -95.55 -11.14
C PRO A 85 41.94 -95.07 -12.44
N ASP A 86 42.71 -95.19 -13.52
CA ASP A 86 42.44 -95.94 -14.75
C ASP A 86 40.98 -96.15 -15.20
N ASP A 87 40.67 -95.45 -16.30
CA ASP A 87 40.38 -95.99 -17.64
C ASP A 87 39.09 -96.78 -17.96
N GLU A 88 38.61 -96.45 -19.16
CA GLU A 88 37.71 -97.19 -20.07
C GLU A 88 36.17 -97.05 -19.97
N SER A 89 35.66 -96.28 -20.95
CA SER A 89 34.63 -96.68 -21.93
C SER A 89 33.12 -96.63 -21.58
N ASP A 90 32.51 -95.56 -22.09
CA ASP A 90 31.32 -95.53 -22.97
C ASP A 90 29.91 -95.69 -22.36
N GLY A 91 29.04 -94.70 -22.61
CA GLY A 91 27.63 -94.73 -22.24
C GLY A 91 26.98 -93.37 -21.91
N ALA A 92 26.59 -92.65 -22.97
CA ALA A 92 25.49 -91.67 -23.05
C ALA A 92 24.87 -91.08 -21.76
N SER A 93 25.00 -89.76 -21.59
CA SER A 93 23.87 -88.83 -21.31
C SER A 93 24.35 -87.38 -21.44
N ARG A 94 23.91 -86.70 -22.50
CA ARG A 94 23.96 -85.24 -22.60
C ARG A 94 23.08 -84.68 -21.48
N ILE A 95 23.67 -83.90 -20.58
CA ILE A 95 22.91 -83.01 -19.71
C ILE A 95 22.45 -81.84 -20.59
N ASP A 96 21.16 -81.79 -20.85
CA ASP A 96 20.49 -80.63 -21.44
C ASP A 96 20.56 -79.46 -20.44
N VAL A 97 21.16 -78.36 -20.88
CA VAL A 97 20.99 -77.04 -20.26
C VAL A 97 20.22 -76.20 -21.27
N PHE A 98 18.89 -76.37 -21.29
CA PHE A 98 17.97 -75.37 -21.83
C PHE A 98 17.47 -74.52 -20.66
N GLY A 99 17.75 -73.22 -20.76
CA GLY A 99 17.32 -72.22 -19.79
C GLY A 99 17.92 -70.84 -20.11
N ALA A 100 18.02 -70.48 -21.39
CA ALA A 100 18.29 -69.11 -21.80
C ALA A 100 16.95 -68.45 -22.06
N ALA A 101 16.59 -67.48 -21.21
CA ALA A 101 15.56 -66.51 -21.55
C ALA A 101 16.00 -65.79 -22.84
N GLU A 102 15.07 -65.58 -23.78
CA GLU A 102 15.32 -64.84 -25.03
C GLU A 102 15.83 -63.43 -24.70
N VAL A 103 17.15 -63.23 -24.82
CA VAL A 103 17.76 -61.90 -24.85
C VAL A 103 17.47 -61.34 -26.25
N GLY A 104 16.75 -60.22 -26.32
CA GLY A 104 16.34 -59.60 -27.57
C GLY A 104 17.54 -59.35 -28.48
N GLN A 105 17.57 -60.03 -29.62
CA GLN A 105 18.63 -59.89 -30.61
C GLN A 105 18.59 -58.48 -31.20
N VAL A 106 19.69 -57.74 -31.09
CA VAL A 106 19.77 -56.34 -31.57
C VAL A 106 19.94 -56.36 -33.09
N ASP A 107 19.16 -55.54 -33.80
CA ASP A 107 19.28 -55.41 -35.26
C ASP A 107 20.69 -54.87 -35.62
N PRO A 108 21.52 -55.62 -36.37
CA PRO A 108 22.87 -55.19 -36.72
C PRO A 108 22.92 -53.86 -37.48
N ASP A 109 21.85 -53.47 -38.17
CA ASP A 109 21.78 -52.18 -38.89
C ASP A 109 21.52 -50.98 -37.95
N SER A 110 21.18 -51.22 -36.68
CA SER A 110 20.95 -50.19 -35.65
C SER A 110 22.20 -49.83 -34.81
N LEU A 111 23.32 -50.52 -35.06
CA LEU A 111 24.57 -50.31 -34.33
C LEU A 111 25.33 -49.07 -34.83
N ILE A 112 25.92 -48.33 -33.90
CA ILE A 112 26.68 -47.11 -34.13
C ILE A 112 28.16 -47.37 -33.83
N GLU A 113 29.03 -46.77 -34.64
CA GLU A 113 30.48 -46.76 -34.39
C GLU A 113 30.80 -45.94 -33.13
N PRO A 114 31.61 -46.45 -32.18
CA PRO A 114 31.95 -45.70 -30.96
C PRO A 114 32.44 -44.27 -31.20
N ARG A 115 33.23 -44.03 -32.25
CA ARG A 115 33.73 -42.69 -32.63
C ARG A 115 32.65 -41.69 -33.10
N ARG A 116 31.43 -42.18 -33.34
CA ARG A 116 30.25 -41.40 -33.74
C ARG A 116 29.15 -41.46 -32.67
N ALA A 117 29.41 -42.13 -31.56
CA ALA A 117 28.46 -42.31 -30.48
C ALA A 117 28.65 -41.22 -29.42
N VAL A 118 27.53 -40.73 -28.92
CA VAL A 118 27.45 -39.73 -27.84
C VAL A 118 26.77 -40.39 -26.66
N ALA A 119 27.30 -40.22 -25.45
CA ALA A 119 26.65 -40.69 -24.23
C ALA A 119 26.57 -39.57 -23.20
N VAL A 120 25.44 -39.49 -22.50
CA VAL A 120 25.21 -38.48 -21.46
C VAL A 120 25.82 -38.96 -20.15
N VAL A 121 26.53 -38.07 -19.47
CA VAL A 121 27.13 -38.34 -18.15
C VAL A 121 26.05 -38.34 -17.06
N GLY A 122 26.26 -39.16 -16.03
CA GLY A 122 25.40 -39.17 -14.83
C GLY A 122 24.27 -40.21 -14.87
N ALA A 123 23.38 -40.16 -13.87
CA ALA A 123 22.30 -41.13 -13.73
C ALA A 123 21.29 -41.06 -14.88
N ILE A 124 21.02 -39.85 -15.38
CA ILE A 124 20.07 -39.62 -16.47
C ILE A 124 20.51 -40.27 -17.79
N GLY A 125 21.82 -40.33 -18.07
CA GLY A 125 22.38 -41.00 -19.23
C GLY A 125 22.26 -42.52 -19.22
N ARG A 126 21.78 -43.10 -18.11
CA ARG A 126 21.48 -44.52 -17.98
C ARG A 126 19.98 -44.82 -18.04
N ASP A 127 19.12 -43.80 -17.95
CA ASP A 127 17.68 -43.99 -18.01
C ASP A 127 17.25 -44.24 -19.47
N PRO A 128 16.72 -45.43 -19.79
CA PRO A 128 16.30 -45.75 -21.15
C PRO A 128 15.18 -44.84 -21.67
N VAL A 129 14.32 -44.30 -20.79
CA VAL A 129 13.21 -43.42 -21.19
C VAL A 129 13.74 -42.04 -21.53
N ALA A 130 14.57 -41.44 -20.67
CA ALA A 130 15.15 -40.12 -20.88
C ALA A 130 16.10 -40.08 -22.09
N VAL A 131 17.02 -41.05 -22.21
CA VAL A 131 17.97 -41.13 -23.33
C VAL A 131 17.24 -41.46 -24.64
N GLY A 132 16.24 -42.34 -24.60
CA GLY A 132 15.42 -42.65 -25.76
C GLY A 132 14.64 -41.44 -26.29
N ALA A 133 14.07 -40.62 -25.39
CA ALA A 133 13.39 -39.37 -25.77
C ALA A 133 14.37 -38.33 -26.34
N LEU A 134 15.56 -38.17 -25.75
CA LEU A 134 16.59 -37.28 -26.28
C LEU A 134 17.11 -37.75 -27.66
N ALA A 135 17.20 -39.06 -27.88
CA ALA A 135 17.66 -39.66 -29.14
C ALA A 135 16.74 -39.37 -30.33
N LEU A 136 15.47 -39.00 -30.09
CA LEU A 136 14.57 -38.52 -31.15
C LEU A 136 15.00 -37.18 -31.74
N ARG A 137 15.78 -36.39 -30.99
CA ARG A 137 16.20 -35.03 -31.35
C ARG A 137 17.72 -34.86 -31.46
N ALA A 138 18.50 -35.77 -30.87
CA ALA A 138 19.96 -35.79 -30.95
C ALA A 138 20.47 -37.13 -31.54
N SER A 139 21.17 -37.04 -32.67
CA SER A 139 21.69 -38.21 -33.38
C SER A 139 22.88 -38.84 -32.65
N GLY A 140 22.99 -40.17 -32.71
CA GLY A 140 24.18 -40.87 -32.22
C GLY A 140 24.15 -41.17 -30.72
N LEU A 141 23.05 -40.87 -30.02
CA LEU A 141 22.92 -41.15 -28.59
C LEU A 141 22.92 -42.66 -28.31
N VAL A 142 23.78 -43.08 -27.39
CA VAL A 142 23.90 -44.45 -26.91
C VAL A 142 23.80 -44.48 -25.39
N ARG A 143 23.33 -45.61 -24.85
CA ARG A 143 23.27 -45.85 -23.41
C ARG A 143 24.49 -46.68 -22.98
N LEU A 144 25.18 -46.25 -21.95
CA LEU A 144 26.33 -46.97 -21.38
C LEU A 144 25.91 -47.76 -20.13
N ALA A 145 26.44 -48.98 -19.97
CA ALA A 145 26.29 -49.72 -18.74
C ALA A 145 27.17 -49.12 -17.62
N PRO A 146 26.77 -49.24 -16.34
CA PRO A 146 27.56 -48.72 -15.23
C PRO A 146 29.01 -49.24 -15.23
N GLY A 147 30.00 -48.35 -15.14
CA GLY A 147 31.42 -48.71 -15.05
C GLY A 147 32.15 -48.84 -16.39
N THR A 148 31.45 -48.69 -17.51
CA THR A 148 32.02 -48.79 -18.87
C THR A 148 32.50 -47.45 -19.44
N GLU A 149 32.37 -46.35 -18.70
CA GLU A 149 32.68 -44.99 -19.19
C GLU A 149 34.16 -44.82 -19.59
N ALA A 150 35.07 -45.52 -18.91
CA ALA A 150 36.51 -45.51 -19.23
C ALA A 150 36.81 -46.25 -20.54
N ALA A 151 36.15 -47.39 -20.77
CA ALA A 151 36.22 -48.15 -22.01
C ALA A 151 35.61 -47.35 -23.18
N ALA A 152 34.45 -46.74 -22.98
CA ALA A 152 33.79 -45.87 -23.94
C ALA A 152 34.69 -44.70 -24.37
N ARG A 153 35.31 -43.99 -23.41
CA ARG A 153 36.28 -42.92 -23.69
C ARG A 153 37.48 -43.40 -24.50
N THR A 154 37.97 -44.60 -24.23
CA THR A 154 39.11 -45.20 -24.95
C THR A 154 38.75 -45.52 -26.40
N LEU A 155 37.50 -45.90 -26.67
CA LEU A 155 36.98 -46.14 -28.03
C LEU A 155 36.56 -44.85 -28.77
N GLY A 156 36.65 -43.69 -28.13
CA GLY A 156 36.29 -42.41 -28.74
C GLY A 156 34.80 -42.06 -28.68
N VAL A 157 34.02 -42.67 -27.77
CA VAL A 157 32.66 -42.22 -27.46
C VAL A 157 32.74 -40.83 -26.81
N GLU A 158 31.95 -39.89 -27.32
CA GLU A 158 31.87 -38.54 -26.77
C GLU A 158 30.98 -38.56 -25.52
N LEU A 159 31.60 -38.38 -24.34
CA LEU A 159 30.86 -38.20 -23.10
C LEU A 159 30.49 -36.72 -22.95
N ARG A 160 29.20 -36.43 -22.90
CA ARG A 160 28.68 -35.07 -22.79
C ARG A 160 27.91 -34.86 -21.51
N GLU A 161 27.99 -33.66 -20.96
CA GLU A 161 27.10 -33.24 -19.90
C GLU A 161 25.69 -33.02 -20.47
N LEU A 162 24.67 -33.23 -19.62
CA LEU A 162 23.27 -33.03 -20.04
C LEU A 162 23.02 -31.59 -20.51
N ALA A 163 23.62 -30.60 -19.84
CA ALA A 163 23.45 -29.19 -20.15
C ALA A 163 23.88 -28.86 -21.59
N ASP A 164 25.06 -29.35 -21.99
CA ASP A 164 25.60 -29.13 -23.33
C ASP A 164 24.71 -29.77 -24.39
N LEU A 165 24.17 -30.96 -24.11
CA LEU A 165 23.25 -31.65 -25.03
C LEU A 165 21.92 -30.90 -25.17
N VAL A 166 21.37 -30.39 -24.06
CA VAL A 166 20.13 -29.62 -24.06
C VAL A 166 20.29 -28.30 -24.81
N GLU A 167 21.44 -27.62 -24.66
CA GLU A 167 21.74 -26.37 -25.37
C GLU A 167 21.85 -26.54 -26.89
N GLU A 168 22.27 -27.72 -27.34
CA GLU A 168 22.36 -28.08 -28.75
C GLU A 168 21.06 -28.61 -29.34
N LEU A 169 20.03 -28.86 -28.52
CA LEU A 169 18.73 -29.31 -29.05
C LEU A 169 18.21 -28.29 -30.07
N PRO A 170 17.77 -28.76 -31.25
CA PRO A 170 17.35 -27.88 -32.33
C PRO A 170 16.16 -27.04 -31.86
N ALA A 171 16.35 -25.72 -31.89
CA ALA A 171 15.31 -24.76 -31.52
C ALA A 171 14.50 -24.25 -32.72
N MET A 172 14.92 -24.58 -33.94
CA MET A 172 14.25 -24.15 -35.17
C MET A 172 13.75 -25.38 -35.94
N HIS A 173 12.43 -25.42 -36.19
CA HIS A 173 11.70 -26.42 -36.99
C HIS A 173 11.50 -27.82 -36.37
N SER A 174 11.34 -27.91 -35.05
CA SER A 174 11.28 -29.19 -34.35
C SER A 174 9.88 -29.53 -33.85
N GLY A 175 9.13 -30.26 -34.68
CA GLY A 175 7.97 -31.09 -34.32
C GLY A 175 6.71 -30.38 -33.80
N PRO A 176 5.55 -31.08 -33.80
CA PRO A 176 4.35 -30.60 -33.14
C PRO A 176 4.58 -30.42 -31.62
N PRO A 177 3.87 -29.49 -30.96
CA PRO A 177 4.05 -29.18 -29.53
C PRO A 177 3.85 -30.40 -28.60
N GLU A 178 3.04 -31.36 -29.00
CA GLU A 178 2.81 -32.62 -28.28
C GLU A 178 4.08 -33.49 -28.14
N GLU A 179 4.97 -33.49 -29.15
CA GLU A 179 6.26 -34.19 -29.05
C GLU A 179 7.18 -33.56 -27.98
N TRP A 180 7.06 -32.26 -27.72
CA TRP A 180 7.81 -31.60 -26.64
C TRP A 180 7.26 -31.99 -25.27
N ARG A 181 5.94 -32.14 -25.14
CA ARG A 181 5.31 -32.65 -23.91
C ARG A 181 5.79 -34.06 -23.59
N GLU A 182 5.92 -34.93 -24.58
CA GLU A 182 6.47 -36.28 -24.40
C GLU A 182 7.92 -36.25 -23.91
N LEU A 183 8.75 -35.37 -24.47
CA LEU A 183 10.12 -35.17 -23.98
C LEU A 183 10.13 -34.68 -22.52
N TYR A 184 9.28 -33.71 -22.16
CA TYR A 184 9.20 -33.24 -20.77
C TYR A 184 8.72 -34.33 -19.82
N ALA A 185 7.76 -35.16 -20.23
CA ALA A 185 7.30 -36.29 -19.45
C ALA A 185 8.41 -37.35 -19.24
N ALA A 186 9.26 -37.58 -20.25
CA ALA A 186 10.39 -38.50 -20.14
C ALA A 186 11.50 -37.98 -19.21
N LEU A 187 11.68 -36.66 -19.10
CA LEU A 187 12.72 -36.02 -18.29
C LEU A 187 12.28 -35.71 -16.85
N GLU A 188 10.98 -35.60 -16.60
CA GLU A 188 10.42 -35.21 -15.29
C GLU A 188 10.87 -36.09 -14.11
N PRO A 189 10.93 -37.44 -14.23
CA PRO A 189 11.38 -38.28 -13.13
C PRO A 189 12.82 -38.00 -12.69
N ALA A 190 13.68 -37.56 -13.63
CA ALA A 190 15.07 -37.23 -13.35
C ALA A 190 15.24 -35.82 -12.75
N ALA A 191 14.23 -34.95 -12.91
CA ALA A 191 14.25 -33.58 -12.41
C ALA A 191 14.12 -33.46 -10.87
N SER A 192 14.00 -34.57 -10.14
CA SER A 192 14.14 -34.53 -8.67
C SER A 192 15.54 -34.12 -8.21
N ASP A 193 16.57 -34.34 -9.04
CA ASP A 193 17.95 -33.93 -8.76
C ASP A 193 18.18 -32.46 -9.13
N ALA A 194 18.75 -31.68 -8.23
CA ALA A 194 19.02 -30.26 -8.46
C ALA A 194 20.00 -30.01 -9.61
N SER A 195 21.01 -30.88 -9.78
CA SER A 195 21.99 -30.77 -10.87
C SER A 195 21.35 -31.03 -12.23
N VAL A 196 20.40 -31.96 -12.30
CA VAL A 196 19.63 -32.24 -13.52
C VAL A 196 18.71 -31.07 -13.83
N ARG A 197 18.02 -30.49 -12.85
CA ARG A 197 17.19 -29.29 -13.08
C ARG A 197 17.99 -28.11 -13.60
N GLU A 198 19.20 -27.91 -13.08
CA GLU A 198 20.10 -26.86 -13.58
C GLU A 198 20.49 -27.12 -15.04
N ALA A 199 20.85 -28.37 -15.38
CA ALA A 199 21.18 -28.76 -16.75
C ALA A 199 19.98 -28.68 -17.72
N LEU A 200 18.75 -28.85 -17.26
CA LEU A 200 17.52 -28.70 -18.05
C LEU A 200 17.07 -27.23 -18.20
N GLY A 201 17.79 -26.27 -17.62
CA GLY A 201 17.41 -24.86 -17.60
C GLY A 201 17.31 -24.18 -18.98
N SER A 202 17.97 -24.72 -20.01
CA SER A 202 17.96 -24.23 -21.39
C SER A 202 17.04 -25.01 -22.32
N LEU A 203 16.18 -25.89 -21.79
CA LEU A 203 15.23 -26.69 -22.58
C LEU A 203 14.43 -25.80 -23.55
N PRO A 204 14.37 -26.14 -24.84
CA PRO A 204 13.50 -25.42 -25.77
C PRO A 204 12.04 -25.61 -25.39
N VAL A 205 11.25 -24.52 -25.41
CA VAL A 205 9.82 -24.49 -25.08
C VAL A 205 9.04 -23.80 -26.19
N PRO A 206 8.05 -24.49 -26.81
CA PRO A 206 7.17 -23.88 -27.79
C PRO A 206 6.17 -22.94 -27.09
N LEU A 207 5.97 -21.75 -27.66
CA LEU A 207 5.01 -20.76 -27.19
C LEU A 207 3.70 -20.86 -27.96
N ALA A 208 2.63 -20.31 -27.38
CA ALA A 208 1.32 -20.23 -28.01
C ALA A 208 1.34 -19.41 -29.32
N ASP A 209 2.21 -18.40 -29.42
CA ASP A 209 2.39 -17.55 -30.61
C ASP A 209 3.20 -18.22 -31.75
N GLY A 210 3.52 -19.50 -31.61
CA GLY A 210 4.29 -20.28 -32.58
C GLY A 210 5.80 -20.06 -32.54
N ARG A 211 6.31 -19.14 -31.71
CA ARG A 211 7.76 -18.99 -31.48
C ARG A 211 8.27 -20.08 -30.53
N MET A 212 9.58 -20.27 -30.50
CA MET A 212 10.24 -21.15 -29.54
C MET A 212 11.24 -20.34 -28.71
N VAL A 213 11.25 -20.57 -27.40
CA VAL A 213 12.18 -19.94 -26.45
C VAL A 213 13.07 -21.00 -25.80
N ARG A 214 14.30 -20.63 -25.44
CA ARG A 214 15.21 -21.47 -24.67
C ARG A 214 15.02 -21.17 -23.18
N GLY A 215 14.58 -22.19 -22.44
CA GLY A 215 14.40 -22.16 -21.00
C GLY A 215 12.98 -21.78 -20.55
N PRO A 216 12.46 -22.40 -19.48
CA PRO A 216 11.10 -22.17 -18.99
C PRO A 216 10.95 -20.96 -18.06
N ARG A 217 12.05 -20.36 -17.60
CA ARG A 217 12.01 -19.25 -16.65
C ARG A 217 11.38 -18.00 -17.28
N GLY A 218 10.38 -17.43 -16.60
CA GLY A 218 9.63 -16.27 -17.11
C GLY A 218 8.61 -16.63 -18.20
N LEU A 219 8.33 -17.92 -18.41
CA LEU A 219 7.19 -18.38 -19.21
C LEU A 219 5.97 -18.58 -18.31
N VAL A 220 4.79 -18.40 -18.90
CA VAL A 220 3.50 -18.62 -18.23
C VAL A 220 2.87 -19.92 -18.73
N GLN A 221 2.39 -20.74 -17.80
CA GLN A 221 1.52 -21.88 -18.05
C GLN A 221 0.11 -21.59 -17.55
N LEU A 222 -0.87 -22.20 -18.20
CA LEU A 222 -2.27 -22.07 -17.83
C LEU A 222 -2.61 -23.20 -16.84
N PRO A 223 -3.53 -22.99 -15.88
CA PRO A 223 -4.04 -24.07 -15.06
C PRO A 223 -4.62 -25.19 -15.95
N ALA A 224 -4.50 -26.45 -15.54
CA ALA A 224 -4.87 -27.61 -16.37
C ALA A 224 -6.30 -27.53 -16.97
N GLN A 225 -7.27 -27.02 -16.21
CA GLN A 225 -8.65 -26.85 -16.68
C GLN A 225 -8.77 -25.80 -17.80
N ASP A 226 -7.94 -24.77 -17.74
CA ASP A 226 -7.89 -23.68 -18.71
C ASP A 226 -7.05 -24.12 -19.93
N ALA A 227 -5.99 -24.91 -19.73
CA ALA A 227 -5.19 -25.50 -20.80
C ALA A 227 -6.00 -26.49 -21.68
N ASP A 228 -6.82 -27.34 -21.06
CA ASP A 228 -7.72 -28.26 -21.77
C ASP A 228 -8.75 -27.53 -22.64
N ALA A 229 -9.21 -26.34 -22.19
CA ALA A 229 -10.11 -25.48 -22.97
C ALA A 229 -9.35 -24.83 -24.15
N ALA A 230 -8.14 -24.31 -23.90
CA ALA A 230 -7.27 -23.73 -24.91
C ALA A 230 -6.95 -24.73 -26.05
N GLU A 231 -6.62 -25.97 -25.70
CA GLU A 231 -6.28 -27.01 -26.67
C GLU A 231 -7.46 -27.33 -27.60
N ARG A 232 -8.69 -27.35 -27.06
CA ARG A 232 -9.91 -27.53 -27.87
C ARG A 232 -10.11 -26.36 -28.84
N ASP A 233 -9.96 -25.12 -28.38
CA ASP A 233 -10.14 -23.94 -29.22
C ASP A 233 -9.13 -23.88 -30.39
N VAL A 234 -7.88 -24.30 -30.18
CA VAL A 234 -6.86 -24.39 -31.24
C VAL A 234 -7.23 -25.42 -32.31
N VAL A 235 -7.84 -26.54 -31.92
CA VAL A 235 -8.26 -27.61 -32.85
C VAL A 235 -9.47 -27.20 -33.70
N PHE A 236 -10.38 -26.38 -33.17
CA PHE A 236 -11.57 -25.90 -33.89
C PHE A 236 -11.33 -24.66 -34.75
N ALA A 237 -10.26 -23.89 -34.51
CA ALA A 237 -9.89 -22.71 -35.31
C ALA A 237 -9.53 -23.03 -36.79
N GLY A 238 -9.33 -24.31 -37.15
CA GLY A 238 -9.02 -24.77 -38.51
C GLY A 238 -10.21 -24.87 -39.48
N THR A 239 -11.43 -24.53 -39.06
CA THR A 239 -12.64 -24.59 -39.91
C THR A 239 -13.29 -23.20 -39.99
N GLU A 240 -13.29 -22.59 -41.18
CA GLU A 240 -13.73 -21.21 -41.48
C GLU A 240 -15.23 -20.88 -41.22
N ALA A 241 -15.95 -21.62 -40.37
CA ALA A 241 -17.42 -21.58 -40.35
C ALA A 241 -18.09 -20.95 -39.11
N ASP A 242 -17.41 -20.66 -38.00
CA ASP A 242 -18.10 -20.32 -36.72
C ASP A 242 -17.64 -19.03 -36.01
N GLN A 243 -17.27 -17.98 -36.75
CA GLN A 243 -16.85 -16.68 -36.17
C GLN A 243 -17.98 -15.85 -35.55
N VAL A 244 -19.25 -16.30 -35.51
CA VAL A 244 -20.37 -15.40 -35.17
C VAL A 244 -21.01 -15.64 -33.78
N ASP A 245 -20.68 -16.70 -33.02
CA ASP A 245 -21.39 -16.95 -31.75
C ASP A 245 -20.55 -17.53 -30.58
N SER A 246 -19.24 -17.23 -30.48
CA SER A 246 -18.43 -17.62 -29.32
C SER A 246 -18.46 -16.60 -28.16
N ALA A 247 -19.63 -16.08 -27.80
CA ALA A 247 -19.79 -15.30 -26.56
C ALA A 247 -19.49 -16.11 -25.27
N THR A 248 -19.28 -17.42 -25.41
CA THR A 248 -18.86 -18.38 -24.37
C THR A 248 -17.43 -18.91 -24.55
N GLY A 249 -16.63 -18.35 -25.46
CA GLY A 249 -15.22 -18.74 -25.64
C GLY A 249 -14.40 -18.45 -24.38
N GLY A 250 -13.56 -19.40 -23.96
CA GLY A 250 -12.68 -19.24 -22.81
C GLY A 250 -11.64 -18.15 -23.05
N TRP A 251 -11.16 -17.49 -21.99
CA TRP A 251 -10.08 -16.51 -22.09
C TRP A 251 -8.77 -17.08 -22.68
N THR A 252 -8.64 -18.41 -22.68
CA THR A 252 -7.50 -19.13 -23.25
C THR A 252 -7.53 -19.28 -24.77
N GLY A 253 -8.55 -18.76 -25.45
CA GLY A 253 -8.58 -18.70 -26.90
C GLY A 253 -7.41 -17.90 -27.47
N THR A 254 -6.97 -18.25 -28.68
CA THR A 254 -5.81 -17.64 -29.37
C THR A 254 -5.88 -16.11 -29.39
N GLY A 255 -7.08 -15.53 -29.58
CA GLY A 255 -7.26 -14.08 -29.66
C GLY A 255 -6.72 -13.28 -28.46
N VAL A 256 -6.97 -13.69 -27.21
CA VAL A 256 -6.53 -12.90 -26.06
C VAL A 256 -5.02 -13.03 -25.82
N LEU A 257 -4.51 -14.26 -25.92
CA LEU A 257 -3.09 -14.53 -25.71
C LEU A 257 -2.23 -13.94 -26.84
N ASP A 258 -2.72 -13.96 -28.08
CA ASP A 258 -2.04 -13.38 -29.23
C ASP A 258 -1.91 -11.86 -29.10
N VAL A 259 -2.97 -11.17 -28.64
CA VAL A 259 -2.92 -9.73 -28.36
C VAL A 259 -1.85 -9.44 -27.31
N LEU A 260 -1.90 -10.11 -26.15
CA LEU A 260 -0.97 -9.87 -25.05
C LEU A 260 0.48 -10.29 -25.35
N SER A 261 0.70 -11.21 -26.30
CA SER A 261 2.05 -11.63 -26.73
C SER A 261 2.88 -10.49 -27.32
N ARG A 262 2.21 -9.47 -27.89
CA ARG A 262 2.84 -8.24 -28.43
C ARG A 262 3.56 -7.44 -27.34
N TRP A 263 3.06 -7.50 -26.10
CA TRP A 263 3.64 -6.85 -24.91
C TRP A 263 4.53 -7.78 -24.09
N GLY A 264 5.03 -8.85 -24.71
CA GLY A 264 6.04 -9.73 -24.11
C GLY A 264 5.48 -10.81 -23.19
N LEU A 265 4.16 -11.04 -23.18
CA LEU A 265 3.60 -12.23 -22.54
C LEU A 265 4.05 -13.49 -23.29
N ARG A 266 4.72 -14.40 -22.58
CA ARG A 266 5.24 -15.65 -23.17
C ARG A 266 4.51 -16.84 -22.58
N VAL A 267 3.42 -17.24 -23.22
CA VAL A 267 2.62 -18.39 -22.78
C VAL A 267 3.13 -19.67 -23.45
N VAL A 268 3.36 -20.71 -22.65
CA VAL A 268 3.69 -22.05 -23.14
C VAL A 268 2.51 -22.58 -23.96
N HIS A 269 2.81 -23.13 -25.14
CA HIS A 269 1.79 -23.71 -26.00
C HIS A 269 0.94 -24.73 -25.22
N PRO A 270 -0.41 -24.70 -25.26
CA PRO A 270 -1.27 -25.58 -24.45
C PRO A 270 -0.92 -27.07 -24.56
N ALA A 271 -0.73 -27.58 -25.78
CA ALA A 271 -0.34 -28.97 -26.03
C ALA A 271 1.08 -29.35 -25.54
N ALA A 272 1.92 -28.38 -25.17
CA ALA A 272 3.26 -28.58 -24.63
C ALA A 272 3.38 -28.34 -23.11
N GLN A 273 2.30 -27.94 -22.43
CA GLN A 273 2.33 -27.65 -20.99
C GLN A 273 2.64 -28.92 -20.18
N HIS A 274 3.51 -28.78 -19.18
CA HIS A 274 3.97 -29.89 -18.36
C HIS A 274 4.44 -29.43 -16.98
N PRO A 275 4.17 -30.18 -15.89
CA PRO A 275 4.62 -29.85 -14.53
C PRO A 275 6.15 -29.66 -14.40
N LEU A 276 6.93 -30.33 -15.24
CA LEU A 276 8.39 -30.14 -15.31
C LEU A 276 8.76 -28.67 -15.55
N LEU A 277 8.05 -27.97 -16.44
CA LEU A 277 8.36 -26.58 -16.75
C LEU A 277 8.16 -25.69 -15.52
N THR A 278 7.14 -25.97 -14.69
CA THR A 278 6.92 -25.29 -13.41
C THR A 278 8.07 -25.57 -12.43
N GLN A 279 8.54 -26.82 -12.35
CA GLN A 279 9.70 -27.20 -11.52
C GLN A 279 11.00 -26.49 -11.95
N LEU A 280 11.11 -26.14 -13.23
CA LEU A 280 12.26 -25.44 -13.82
C LEU A 280 12.12 -23.90 -13.80
N GLY A 281 10.96 -23.38 -13.40
CA GLY A 281 10.72 -21.96 -13.14
C GLY A 281 9.74 -21.25 -14.08
N ALA A 282 8.92 -21.98 -14.85
CA ALA A 282 7.71 -21.42 -15.44
C ALA A 282 6.68 -21.13 -14.36
N GLU A 283 5.90 -20.06 -14.52
CA GLU A 283 4.85 -19.67 -13.60
C GLU A 283 3.51 -20.22 -14.07
N GLU A 284 2.73 -20.86 -13.18
CA GLU A 284 1.36 -21.25 -13.49
C GLU A 284 0.42 -20.10 -13.08
N VAL A 285 -0.28 -19.52 -14.05
CA VAL A 285 -1.03 -18.26 -13.86
C VAL A 285 -2.44 -18.40 -14.43
N ASP A 286 -3.44 -18.16 -13.58
CA ASP A 286 -4.84 -18.08 -13.98
C ASP A 286 -5.23 -16.67 -14.48
N ALA A 287 -6.48 -16.46 -14.88
CA ALA A 287 -6.94 -15.14 -15.35
C ALA A 287 -6.71 -14.01 -14.33
N ALA A 288 -6.96 -14.26 -13.04
CA ALA A 288 -6.72 -13.26 -11.99
C ALA A 288 -5.22 -12.98 -11.78
N GLY A 289 -4.37 -14.01 -11.94
CA GLY A 289 -2.93 -13.87 -11.95
C GLY A 289 -2.41 -13.10 -13.16
N LEU A 290 -2.97 -13.33 -14.36
CA LEU A 290 -2.55 -12.60 -15.55
C LEU A 290 -2.97 -11.14 -15.52
N LEU A 291 -4.10 -10.79 -14.87
CA LEU A 291 -4.40 -9.39 -14.56
C LEU A 291 -3.30 -8.72 -13.72
N ARG A 292 -2.60 -9.44 -12.84
CA ARG A 292 -1.48 -8.88 -12.06
C ARG A 292 -0.14 -8.89 -12.81
N HIS A 293 -0.09 -9.45 -14.01
CA HIS A 293 1.14 -9.64 -14.75
C HIS A 293 1.60 -8.35 -15.44
N ALA A 294 2.90 -8.09 -15.43
CA ALA A 294 3.49 -6.85 -15.95
C ALA A 294 3.14 -6.59 -17.43
N ALA A 295 3.08 -7.63 -18.26
CA ALA A 295 2.72 -7.51 -19.68
C ALA A 295 1.28 -6.97 -19.89
N VAL A 296 0.32 -7.39 -19.05
CA VAL A 296 -1.06 -6.89 -19.13
C VAL A 296 -1.13 -5.43 -18.71
N ARG A 297 -0.45 -5.08 -17.61
CA ARG A 297 -0.31 -3.69 -17.18
C ARG A 297 0.30 -2.81 -18.28
N GLN A 298 1.40 -3.24 -18.90
CA GLN A 298 2.03 -2.50 -19.99
C GLN A 298 1.10 -2.36 -21.20
N ALA A 299 0.37 -3.41 -21.58
CA ALA A 299 -0.61 -3.32 -22.67
C ALA A 299 -1.69 -2.25 -22.40
N VAL A 300 -2.18 -2.14 -21.16
CA VAL A 300 -3.19 -1.13 -20.80
C VAL A 300 -2.62 0.29 -20.78
N LEU A 301 -1.37 0.46 -20.36
CA LEU A 301 -0.71 1.77 -20.37
C LEU A 301 -0.42 2.22 -21.80
N ASP A 302 0.20 1.35 -22.60
CA ASP A 302 0.56 1.67 -23.98
C ASP A 302 -0.69 1.99 -24.81
N GLN A 303 -1.81 1.26 -24.65
CA GLN A 303 -3.03 1.57 -25.39
C GLN A 303 -3.73 2.86 -24.93
N ALA A 304 -3.50 3.30 -23.69
CA ALA A 304 -4.06 4.57 -23.21
C ALA A 304 -3.29 5.77 -23.77
N ASP A 305 -2.00 5.59 -24.10
CA ASP A 305 -1.12 6.60 -24.68
C ASP A 305 -1.10 6.57 -26.23
N ASP A 306 -1.71 5.55 -26.86
CA ASP A 306 -1.74 5.35 -28.31
C ASP A 306 -3.03 5.90 -28.95
N ASP A 307 -2.91 6.48 -30.14
CA ASP A 307 -4.05 6.98 -30.93
C ASP A 307 -4.71 5.85 -31.77
N ASP A 308 -4.12 4.65 -31.81
CA ASP A 308 -4.65 3.50 -32.53
C ASP A 308 -5.83 2.84 -31.78
N LEU A 309 -7.04 3.29 -32.11
CA LEU A 309 -8.29 2.79 -31.53
C LEU A 309 -8.56 1.31 -31.83
N GLU A 310 -8.01 0.73 -32.90
CA GLU A 310 -8.17 -0.70 -33.18
C GLU A 310 -7.33 -1.52 -32.20
N VAL A 311 -6.08 -1.11 -31.97
CA VAL A 311 -5.20 -1.74 -30.97
C VAL A 311 -5.78 -1.57 -29.56
N ALA A 312 -6.28 -0.39 -29.20
CA ALA A 312 -6.91 -0.14 -27.92
C ALA A 312 -8.15 -1.02 -27.69
N ARG A 313 -8.95 -1.24 -28.73
CA ARG A 313 -10.10 -2.14 -28.69
C ARG A 313 -9.69 -3.60 -28.49
N ASP A 314 -8.67 -4.07 -29.20
CA ASP A 314 -8.15 -5.44 -29.06
C ASP A 314 -7.65 -5.69 -27.63
N VAL A 315 -6.87 -4.76 -27.07
CA VAL A 315 -6.38 -4.84 -25.68
C VAL A 315 -7.54 -4.79 -24.68
N THR A 316 -8.49 -3.89 -24.88
CA THR A 316 -9.65 -3.76 -24.00
C THR A 316 -10.51 -5.01 -24.00
N ASP A 317 -10.82 -5.58 -25.16
CA ASP A 317 -11.58 -6.83 -25.26
C ASP A 317 -10.83 -8.00 -24.59
N ALA A 318 -9.50 -8.07 -24.76
CA ALA A 318 -8.64 -9.04 -24.10
C ALA A 318 -8.70 -8.93 -22.56
N VAL A 319 -8.55 -7.71 -22.03
CA VAL A 319 -8.52 -7.45 -20.59
C VAL A 319 -9.91 -7.57 -19.95
N LEU A 320 -10.98 -7.13 -20.61
CA LEU A 320 -12.34 -7.36 -20.09
C LEU A 320 -12.70 -8.85 -20.09
N THR A 321 -12.16 -9.63 -21.03
CA THR A 321 -12.30 -11.11 -21.01
C THR A 321 -11.62 -11.71 -19.78
N LEU A 322 -10.42 -11.22 -19.44
CA LEU A 322 -9.72 -11.58 -18.20
C LEU A 322 -10.54 -11.26 -16.96
N VAL A 323 -11.04 -10.03 -16.85
CA VAL A 323 -11.86 -9.57 -15.71
C VAL A 323 -13.12 -10.43 -15.56
N ARG A 324 -13.83 -10.71 -16.64
CA ARG A 324 -15.01 -11.59 -16.64
C ARG A 324 -14.71 -12.98 -16.10
N HIS A 325 -13.59 -13.59 -16.50
CA HIS A 325 -13.21 -14.93 -16.03
C HIS A 325 -12.77 -14.92 -14.56
N ALA A 326 -12.03 -13.89 -14.13
CA ALA A 326 -11.66 -13.71 -12.73
C ALA A 326 -12.92 -13.57 -11.83
N LEU A 327 -13.94 -12.84 -12.29
CA LEU A 327 -15.24 -12.72 -11.62
C LEU A 327 -16.02 -14.05 -11.58
N GLY A 328 -16.05 -14.80 -12.69
CA GLY A 328 -16.75 -16.08 -12.80
C GLY A 328 -16.21 -17.17 -11.87
N LYS A 329 -14.89 -17.24 -11.68
CA LYS A 329 -14.27 -18.21 -10.74
C LYS A 329 -14.63 -17.89 -9.27
N ARG A 330 -14.67 -16.61 -8.88
CA ARG A 330 -15.00 -16.18 -7.50
C ARG A 330 -16.46 -16.40 -7.13
N THR A 331 -17.36 -16.05 -8.04
CA THR A 331 -18.80 -16.31 -7.84
C THR A 331 -19.08 -17.80 -7.67
N SER A 332 -18.36 -18.65 -8.42
CA SER A 332 -18.41 -20.12 -8.25
C SER A 332 -17.80 -20.60 -6.93
N ALA A 333 -16.81 -19.89 -6.39
CA ALA A 333 -16.19 -20.15 -5.08
C ALA A 333 -17.01 -19.62 -3.89
N GLY A 334 -18.17 -18.98 -4.13
CA GLY A 334 -19.09 -18.50 -3.08
C GLY A 334 -18.76 -17.11 -2.53
N ASP A 335 -17.79 -16.40 -3.10
CA ASP A 335 -17.47 -15.01 -2.74
C ASP A 335 -18.29 -14.03 -3.60
N ARG A 336 -18.91 -13.03 -2.94
CA ARG A 336 -19.84 -12.07 -3.57
C ARG A 336 -19.36 -10.62 -3.50
N SER A 337 -18.17 -10.35 -2.95
CA SER A 337 -17.60 -9.00 -2.92
C SER A 337 -16.95 -8.68 -4.27
N LEU A 338 -17.60 -7.86 -5.10
CA LEU A 338 -17.02 -7.37 -6.37
C LEU A 338 -15.70 -6.60 -6.17
N ARG A 339 -15.53 -5.98 -4.98
CA ARG A 339 -14.39 -5.09 -4.66
C ARG A 339 -13.07 -5.79 -4.38
N ASP A 340 -13.09 -7.11 -4.16
CA ASP A 340 -11.88 -7.86 -3.83
C ASP A 340 -11.30 -8.63 -5.04
N VAL A 341 -12.00 -8.64 -6.18
CA VAL A 341 -11.66 -9.47 -7.36
C VAL A 341 -10.38 -8.99 -8.01
N VAL A 342 -10.27 -7.68 -8.14
CA VAL A 342 -9.11 -6.94 -8.62
C VAL A 342 -8.47 -6.30 -7.40
N ASP A 343 -7.18 -6.57 -7.15
CA ASP A 343 -6.47 -5.88 -6.09
C ASP A 343 -6.27 -4.40 -6.41
N ARG A 344 -5.88 -3.61 -5.42
CA ARG A 344 -5.81 -2.15 -5.54
C ARG A 344 -4.82 -1.69 -6.61
N ASP A 345 -3.69 -2.35 -6.75
CA ASP A 345 -2.66 -1.94 -7.70
C ASP A 345 -3.14 -2.20 -9.13
N THR A 346 -3.80 -3.34 -9.34
CA THR A 346 -4.44 -3.69 -10.60
C THR A 346 -5.58 -2.72 -10.96
N ALA A 347 -6.41 -2.34 -9.99
CA ALA A 347 -7.53 -1.42 -10.21
C ALA A 347 -7.09 -0.03 -10.67
N GLY A 348 -5.90 0.44 -10.25
CA GLY A 348 -5.38 1.76 -10.59
C GLY A 348 -5.20 1.97 -12.09
N TRP A 349 -4.58 1.01 -12.79
CA TRP A 349 -4.36 1.10 -14.24
C TRP A 349 -5.50 0.51 -15.07
N LEU A 350 -6.32 -0.42 -14.55
CA LEU A 350 -7.51 -0.89 -15.28
C LEU A 350 -8.48 0.23 -15.63
N GLY A 351 -8.57 1.26 -14.79
CA GLY A 351 -9.38 2.46 -15.07
C GLY A 351 -9.00 3.21 -16.34
N LEU A 352 -7.81 2.96 -16.90
CA LEU A 352 -7.33 3.55 -18.16
C LEU A 352 -7.78 2.78 -19.41
N LEU A 353 -8.46 1.64 -19.25
CA LEU A 353 -9.00 0.91 -20.40
C LEU A 353 -9.91 1.79 -21.23
N THR A 354 -9.63 1.89 -22.52
CA THR A 354 -10.39 2.74 -23.44
C THR A 354 -11.71 2.04 -23.81
N LEU A 355 -12.82 2.61 -23.34
CA LEU A 355 -14.17 2.17 -23.65
C LEU A 355 -14.87 3.20 -24.52
N THR A 356 -16.01 2.83 -25.11
CA THR A 356 -16.84 3.74 -25.89
C THR A 356 -17.91 4.36 -24.99
N ALA A 357 -17.93 5.70 -24.95
CA ALA A 357 -18.99 6.48 -24.31
C ALA A 357 -20.28 6.42 -25.14
N ALA A 358 -21.41 6.80 -24.54
CA ALA A 358 -22.72 6.79 -25.21
C ALA A 358 -22.83 7.79 -26.38
N ASP A 359 -21.94 8.78 -26.47
CA ASP A 359 -21.79 9.70 -27.60
C ASP A 359 -20.84 9.18 -28.69
N GLY A 360 -20.19 8.03 -28.46
CA GLY A 360 -19.27 7.37 -29.38
C GLY A 360 -17.80 7.73 -29.19
N GLU A 361 -17.47 8.63 -28.26
CA GLU A 361 -16.09 9.02 -28.00
C GLU A 361 -15.33 7.91 -27.25
N PRO A 362 -14.04 7.67 -27.56
CA PRO A 362 -13.19 6.81 -26.76
C PRO A 362 -12.88 7.50 -25.42
N THR A 363 -13.13 6.82 -24.31
CA THR A 363 -12.99 7.38 -22.95
C THR A 363 -12.43 6.32 -22.00
N PRO A 364 -11.49 6.67 -21.11
CA PRO A 364 -11.03 5.78 -20.05
C PRO A 364 -12.18 5.26 -19.19
N ALA A 365 -12.11 3.99 -18.78
CA ALA A 365 -13.14 3.35 -17.96
C ALA A 365 -13.46 4.13 -16.69
N HIS A 366 -12.47 4.72 -16.02
CA HIS A 366 -12.68 5.52 -14.81
C HIS A 366 -13.39 6.87 -15.06
N GLY A 367 -13.45 7.32 -16.32
CA GLY A 367 -14.12 8.55 -16.75
C GLY A 367 -15.55 8.31 -17.24
N LEU A 368 -16.05 7.08 -17.10
CA LEU A 368 -17.38 6.67 -17.54
C LEU A 368 -18.27 6.29 -16.37
N VAL A 369 -19.57 6.49 -16.57
CA VAL A 369 -20.61 6.13 -15.59
C VAL A 369 -21.48 5.01 -16.11
N LEU A 370 -21.79 4.06 -15.23
CA LEU A 370 -22.74 3.00 -15.53
C LEU A 370 -24.17 3.56 -15.51
N THR A 371 -24.87 3.47 -16.64
CA THR A 371 -26.26 3.94 -16.79
C THR A 371 -27.19 3.31 -15.74
N GLY A 372 -28.01 4.15 -15.09
CA GLY A 372 -28.97 3.70 -14.05
C GLY A 372 -28.37 3.42 -12.68
N SER A 373 -27.05 3.56 -12.54
CA SER A 373 -26.35 3.42 -11.26
C SER A 373 -26.56 4.62 -10.33
N ILE A 374 -25.97 4.58 -9.14
CA ILE A 374 -25.97 5.71 -8.21
C ILE A 374 -25.13 6.86 -8.78
N ALA A 375 -23.95 6.56 -9.30
CA ALA A 375 -23.09 7.56 -9.94
C ALA A 375 -23.81 8.27 -11.09
N SER A 376 -24.61 7.55 -11.89
CA SER A 376 -25.39 8.13 -13.01
C SER A 376 -26.44 9.15 -12.58
N ARG A 377 -26.83 9.16 -11.30
CA ARG A 377 -27.75 10.17 -10.75
C ARG A 377 -27.04 11.34 -10.06
N LEU A 378 -25.79 11.14 -9.65
CA LEU A 378 -25.04 12.10 -8.85
C LEU A 378 -24.03 12.91 -9.66
N LEU A 379 -23.49 12.34 -10.74
CA LEU A 379 -22.46 12.94 -11.56
C LEU A 379 -23.05 13.53 -12.83
N ASP A 380 -22.62 14.73 -13.21
CA ASP A 380 -23.03 15.42 -14.43
C ASP A 380 -22.54 14.62 -15.65
N PRO A 381 -23.45 14.15 -16.53
CA PRO A 381 -23.09 13.38 -17.71
C PRO A 381 -22.27 14.16 -18.74
N ARG A 382 -22.15 15.49 -18.59
CA ARG A 382 -21.26 16.34 -19.41
C ARG A 382 -19.79 16.26 -18.98
N VAL A 383 -19.52 15.81 -17.76
CA VAL A 383 -18.15 15.66 -17.22
C VAL A 383 -17.74 14.19 -17.26
N LEU A 384 -18.58 13.27 -16.75
CA LEU A 384 -18.39 11.83 -16.95
C LEU A 384 -19.54 11.25 -17.78
N ALA A 385 -19.24 10.89 -19.03
CA ALA A 385 -20.24 10.35 -19.95
C ALA A 385 -20.76 8.96 -19.51
N PRO A 386 -22.02 8.61 -19.81
CA PRO A 386 -22.49 7.24 -19.67
C PRO A 386 -21.75 6.30 -20.62
N VAL A 387 -21.47 5.07 -20.19
CA VAL A 387 -20.91 4.03 -21.08
C VAL A 387 -21.94 3.60 -22.15
N GLU A 388 -21.46 3.28 -23.35
CA GLU A 388 -22.30 2.83 -24.47
C GLU A 388 -23.12 1.56 -24.11
N LEU A 389 -24.41 1.55 -24.47
CA LEU A 389 -25.32 0.44 -24.15
C LEU A 389 -24.85 -0.90 -24.74
N ALA A 390 -24.32 -0.93 -25.96
CA ALA A 390 -23.81 -2.15 -26.58
C ALA A 390 -22.63 -2.75 -25.79
N THR A 391 -21.80 -1.89 -25.20
CA THR A 391 -20.70 -2.30 -24.30
C THR A 391 -21.24 -2.90 -23.00
N ILE A 392 -22.31 -2.32 -22.42
CA ILE A 392 -23.00 -2.89 -21.24
C ILE A 392 -23.61 -4.25 -21.56
N GLU A 393 -24.29 -4.37 -22.70
CA GLU A 393 -24.94 -5.62 -23.13
C GLU A 393 -23.93 -6.74 -23.37
N ARG A 394 -22.77 -6.41 -23.95
CA ARG A 394 -21.71 -7.39 -24.26
C ARG A 394 -20.96 -7.87 -23.01
N TRP A 395 -20.61 -6.96 -22.10
CA TRP A 395 -19.70 -7.27 -20.99
C TRP A 395 -20.40 -7.44 -19.65
N GLY A 396 -21.56 -6.81 -19.47
CA GLY A 396 -22.28 -6.78 -18.20
C GLY A 396 -21.73 -5.74 -17.23
N ALA A 397 -22.60 -5.25 -16.35
CA ALA A 397 -22.29 -4.19 -15.39
C ALA A 397 -21.12 -4.53 -14.45
N ASP A 398 -21.07 -5.76 -13.93
CA ASP A 398 -20.06 -6.16 -12.93
C ASP A 398 -18.63 -6.14 -13.50
N VAL A 399 -18.47 -6.54 -14.77
CA VAL A 399 -17.17 -6.51 -15.46
C VAL A 399 -16.71 -5.07 -15.68
N LEU A 400 -17.61 -4.21 -16.14
CA LEU A 400 -17.31 -2.80 -16.39
C LEU A 400 -16.98 -2.05 -15.09
N VAL A 401 -17.71 -2.33 -14.01
CA VAL A 401 -17.42 -1.76 -12.69
C VAL A 401 -16.06 -2.23 -12.16
N ALA A 402 -15.73 -3.51 -12.35
CA ALA A 402 -14.41 -4.05 -11.98
C ALA A 402 -13.27 -3.46 -12.83
N ALA A 403 -13.55 -3.07 -14.08
CA ALA A 403 -12.61 -2.36 -14.95
C ALA A 403 -12.45 -0.87 -14.58
N GLY A 404 -13.34 -0.29 -13.77
CA GLY A 404 -13.22 1.08 -13.27
C GLY A 404 -14.41 2.00 -13.55
N VAL A 405 -15.40 1.54 -14.33
CA VAL A 405 -16.62 2.31 -14.64
C VAL A 405 -17.39 2.63 -13.34
N ARG A 406 -17.79 3.90 -13.20
CA ARG A 406 -18.40 4.39 -11.97
C ARG A 406 -19.84 3.90 -11.83
N ALA A 407 -20.09 3.08 -10.80
CA ALA A 407 -21.45 2.75 -10.35
C ALA A 407 -21.88 3.53 -9.09
N ALA A 408 -20.91 4.08 -8.34
CA ALA A 408 -21.08 4.91 -7.16
C ALA A 408 -19.82 5.78 -6.98
N LEU A 409 -19.83 6.69 -6.00
CA LEU A 409 -18.62 7.43 -5.58
C LEU A 409 -17.53 6.46 -5.14
N VAL A 410 -16.29 6.72 -5.56
CA VAL A 410 -15.13 5.85 -5.34
C VAL A 410 -14.15 6.53 -4.39
N ALA A 411 -13.74 5.81 -3.35
CA ALA A 411 -12.60 6.20 -2.54
C ALA A 411 -11.33 5.63 -3.18
N VAL A 412 -10.38 6.51 -3.48
CA VAL A 412 -9.08 6.18 -4.08
C VAL A 412 -8.00 6.38 -3.03
N ARG A 413 -6.94 5.59 -3.11
CA ARG A 413 -5.83 5.63 -2.17
C ARG A 413 -4.56 5.98 -2.90
N VAL A 414 -3.86 7.00 -2.42
CA VAL A 414 -2.55 7.42 -2.90
C VAL A 414 -1.55 7.14 -1.78
N THR A 415 -0.58 6.28 -2.05
CA THR A 415 0.48 5.90 -1.11
C THR A 415 1.78 6.62 -1.41
N GLU A 416 2.68 6.69 -0.42
CA GLU A 416 4.02 7.26 -0.57
C GLU A 416 4.00 8.76 -0.97
N VAL A 417 3.10 9.54 -0.36
CA VAL A 417 2.93 10.96 -0.71
C VAL A 417 3.98 11.81 0.01
N VAL A 418 4.68 12.66 -0.74
CA VAL A 418 5.54 13.70 -0.16
C VAL A 418 4.82 15.05 -0.24
N ALA A 419 4.70 15.74 0.89
CA ALA A 419 4.11 17.08 0.99
C ALA A 419 5.06 18.17 0.43
N ASP A 420 5.47 18.02 -0.82
CA ASP A 420 6.26 18.97 -1.58
C ASP A 420 5.79 18.95 -3.05
N PRO A 421 5.25 20.07 -3.57
CA PRO A 421 4.80 20.12 -4.97
C PRO A 421 5.93 19.88 -5.98
N ASP A 422 7.19 20.12 -5.62
CA ASP A 422 8.34 19.90 -6.52
C ASP A 422 8.74 18.41 -6.61
N GLN A 423 8.14 17.53 -5.81
CA GLN A 423 8.35 16.08 -5.83
C GLN A 423 7.15 15.28 -6.37
N LEU A 424 6.21 15.95 -7.04
CA LEU A 424 5.11 15.27 -7.70
C LEU A 424 5.62 14.40 -8.86
N ASP A 425 5.16 13.15 -8.89
CA ASP A 425 5.48 12.19 -9.96
C ASP A 425 4.41 12.25 -11.07
N ASP A 426 4.42 13.36 -11.82
CA ASP A 426 3.43 13.63 -12.88
C ASP A 426 3.57 12.68 -14.08
N GLU A 427 4.73 12.05 -14.26
CA GLU A 427 5.02 11.05 -15.31
C GLU A 427 4.99 9.61 -14.78
N GLY A 428 4.69 9.44 -13.49
CA GLY A 428 4.65 8.14 -12.83
C GLY A 428 3.56 7.23 -13.38
N ASN A 429 3.90 5.99 -13.70
CA ASN A 429 2.93 5.00 -14.17
C ASN A 429 2.50 3.99 -13.08
N GLY A 430 3.01 4.12 -11.86
CA GLY A 430 2.61 3.30 -10.71
C GLY A 430 1.16 3.50 -10.31
N ALA A 431 0.53 2.52 -9.64
CA ALA A 431 -0.89 2.61 -9.26
C ALA A 431 -1.22 3.86 -8.42
N SER A 432 -0.32 4.24 -7.51
CA SER A 432 -0.46 5.46 -6.70
C SER A 432 -0.35 6.75 -7.53
N ALA A 433 0.58 6.81 -8.49
CA ALA A 433 0.76 7.96 -9.36
C ALA A 433 -0.47 8.15 -10.28
N LEU A 434 -0.96 7.08 -10.90
CA LEU A 434 -2.18 7.10 -11.70
C LEU A 434 -3.41 7.51 -10.89
N ALA A 435 -3.52 7.00 -9.66
CA ALA A 435 -4.56 7.42 -8.73
C ALA A 435 -4.49 8.93 -8.43
N ALA A 436 -3.31 9.48 -8.14
CA ALA A 436 -3.10 10.90 -7.92
C ALA A 436 -3.44 11.76 -9.15
N GLN A 437 -3.01 11.34 -10.34
CA GLN A 437 -3.27 12.03 -11.61
C GLN A 437 -4.78 12.07 -11.95
N SER A 438 -5.55 11.06 -11.53
CA SER A 438 -7.01 11.03 -11.72
C SER A 438 -7.80 11.97 -10.80
N LEU A 439 -7.16 12.55 -9.78
CA LEU A 439 -7.83 13.38 -8.78
C LEU A 439 -7.77 14.87 -9.16
N ASP A 440 -8.93 15.51 -9.23
CA ASP A 440 -9.00 16.96 -9.47
C ASP A 440 -8.32 17.75 -8.34
N GLY A 441 -7.45 18.68 -8.70
CA GLY A 441 -6.80 19.55 -7.74
C GLY A 441 -5.72 18.89 -6.87
N TRP A 442 -5.23 17.69 -7.23
CA TRP A 442 -4.19 16.99 -6.44
C TRP A 442 -2.93 17.83 -6.19
N PRO A 443 -2.33 18.53 -7.17
CA PRO A 443 -1.16 19.38 -6.92
C PRO A 443 -1.43 20.49 -5.89
N GLN A 444 -2.61 21.10 -5.92
CA GLN A 444 -3.02 22.14 -4.97
C GLN A 444 -3.26 21.56 -3.57
N TYR A 445 -3.73 20.32 -3.49
CA TYR A 445 -3.83 19.62 -2.21
C TYR A 445 -2.45 19.34 -1.60
N VAL A 446 -1.46 18.93 -2.42
CA VAL A 446 -0.07 18.74 -1.94
C VAL A 446 0.53 20.05 -1.43
N VAL A 447 0.23 21.19 -2.07
CA VAL A 447 0.58 22.52 -1.54
C VAL A 447 -0.06 22.73 -0.15
N ALA A 448 -1.36 22.45 0.00
CA ALA A 448 -2.03 22.58 1.30
C ALA A 448 -1.42 21.65 2.38
N LEU A 449 -1.06 20.42 2.01
CA LEU A 449 -0.33 19.50 2.90
C LEU A 449 1.03 20.06 3.31
N SER A 450 1.78 20.66 2.37
CA SER A 450 3.09 21.25 2.67
C SER A 450 3.00 22.41 3.67
N HIS A 451 1.91 23.18 3.64
CA HIS A 451 1.65 24.24 4.61
C HIS A 451 1.25 23.68 5.99
N ALA A 452 0.40 22.66 6.03
CA ALA A 452 -0.12 22.10 7.27
C ALA A 452 0.88 21.18 8.00
N LEU A 453 1.56 20.31 7.27
CA LEU A 453 2.47 19.29 7.80
C LEU A 453 3.94 19.73 7.78
N GLY A 454 4.26 20.76 6.98
CA GLY A 454 5.63 21.16 6.68
C GLY A 454 6.10 20.59 5.35
N ARG A 455 6.87 21.40 4.61
CA ARG A 455 7.38 21.02 3.29
C ARG A 455 8.30 19.81 3.37
N GLY A 456 8.09 18.84 2.48
CA GLY A 456 8.86 17.59 2.42
C GLY A 456 8.44 16.53 3.44
N ALA A 457 7.34 16.74 4.16
CA ALA A 457 6.81 15.73 5.08
C ALA A 457 6.31 14.50 4.31
N TYR A 458 6.67 13.31 4.80
CA TYR A 458 6.25 12.04 4.20
C TYR A 458 4.93 11.55 4.81
N VAL A 459 3.98 11.24 3.94
CA VAL A 459 2.63 10.75 4.27
C VAL A 459 2.48 9.37 3.64
N PRO A 460 2.43 8.29 4.44
CA PRO A 460 2.37 6.93 3.91
C PRO A 460 1.15 6.69 3.02
N GLU A 461 0.02 7.32 3.36
CA GLU A 461 -1.25 7.11 2.68
C GLU A 461 -2.18 8.32 2.80
N VAL A 462 -2.80 8.68 1.69
CA VAL A 462 -3.95 9.59 1.61
C VAL A 462 -5.11 8.84 0.97
N VAL A 463 -6.29 8.91 1.61
CA VAL A 463 -7.55 8.42 1.03
C VAL A 463 -8.32 9.62 0.49
N ALA A 464 -8.57 9.62 -0.81
CA ALA A 464 -9.29 10.65 -1.54
C ALA A 464 -10.63 10.12 -2.07
N VAL A 465 -11.53 11.02 -2.45
CA VAL A 465 -12.77 10.67 -3.16
C VAL A 465 -12.64 11.19 -4.58
N ALA A 466 -12.75 10.30 -5.57
CA ALA A 466 -12.63 10.67 -6.98
C ALA A 466 -13.90 11.37 -7.50
N ASP A 467 -13.73 12.08 -8.62
CA ASP A 467 -14.82 12.65 -9.44
C ASP A 467 -15.73 13.66 -8.70
N LEU A 468 -15.21 14.34 -7.67
CA LEU A 468 -15.96 15.37 -6.94
C LEU A 468 -16.25 16.61 -7.81
N ASP A 469 -15.38 16.88 -8.79
CA ASP A 469 -15.50 17.93 -9.80
C ASP A 469 -16.63 17.64 -10.81
N ALA A 470 -17.03 16.38 -10.93
CA ALA A 470 -18.09 15.94 -11.81
C ALA A 470 -19.46 15.85 -11.14
N VAL A 471 -19.60 16.23 -9.87
CA VAL A 471 -20.90 16.18 -9.17
C VAL A 471 -21.90 17.14 -9.83
N ASP A 472 -23.11 16.65 -10.10
CA ASP A 472 -24.21 17.48 -10.58
C ASP A 472 -24.54 18.56 -9.50
N PRO A 473 -24.61 19.85 -9.87
CA PRO A 473 -24.88 20.93 -8.93
C PRO A 473 -26.16 20.74 -8.08
N ASP A 474 -27.17 20.04 -8.61
CA ASP A 474 -28.43 19.78 -7.89
C ASP A 474 -28.35 18.53 -6.98
N ALA A 475 -27.27 17.73 -7.08
CA ALA A 475 -27.09 16.46 -6.36
C ALA A 475 -26.24 16.58 -5.09
N TRP A 476 -25.67 17.75 -4.78
CA TRP A 476 -24.75 17.92 -3.64
C TRP A 476 -25.31 17.46 -2.30
N ALA A 477 -26.61 17.65 -2.04
CA ALA A 477 -27.23 17.17 -0.80
C ALA A 477 -27.19 15.64 -0.68
N GLU A 478 -27.43 14.89 -1.76
CA GLU A 478 -27.33 13.42 -1.76
C GLU A 478 -25.86 12.97 -1.70
N VAL A 479 -24.94 13.68 -2.36
CA VAL A 479 -23.49 13.38 -2.27
C VAL A 479 -23.00 13.53 -0.83
N LEU A 480 -23.31 14.64 -0.16
CA LEU A 480 -22.91 14.87 1.22
C LEU A 480 -23.52 13.85 2.19
N ASP A 481 -24.79 13.46 2.01
CA ASP A 481 -25.41 12.38 2.78
C ASP A 481 -24.67 11.05 2.60
N ARG A 482 -24.27 10.71 1.36
CA ARG A 482 -23.49 9.50 1.08
C ARG A 482 -22.10 9.54 1.68
N LEU A 483 -21.41 10.68 1.58
CA LEU A 483 -20.12 10.89 2.24
C LEU A 483 -20.26 10.73 3.76
N ALA A 484 -21.36 11.18 4.35
CA ALA A 484 -21.62 11.05 5.78
C ALA A 484 -22.02 9.63 6.21
N THR A 485 -22.75 8.88 5.38
CA THR A 485 -23.37 7.60 5.78
C THR A 485 -22.59 6.36 5.34
N GLN A 486 -21.84 6.42 4.24
CA GLN A 486 -21.09 5.25 3.74
C GLN A 486 -19.74 5.12 4.47
N PRO A 487 -19.43 4.00 5.15
CA PRO A 487 -18.26 3.91 6.02
C PRO A 487 -16.91 4.24 5.37
N ALA A 488 -16.70 3.81 4.11
CA ALA A 488 -15.46 4.08 3.39
C ALA A 488 -15.31 5.55 3.01
N LEU A 489 -16.39 6.18 2.52
CA LEU A 489 -16.41 7.60 2.16
C LEU A 489 -16.35 8.49 3.40
N ARG A 490 -17.04 8.10 4.48
CA ARG A 490 -17.02 8.81 5.75
C ARG A 490 -15.61 8.87 6.33
N ARG A 491 -14.86 7.76 6.28
CA ARG A 491 -13.44 7.75 6.66
C ARG A 491 -12.60 8.66 5.76
N ALA A 492 -12.78 8.59 4.44
CA ALA A 492 -12.09 9.49 3.50
C ALA A 492 -12.39 10.99 3.76
N LEU A 493 -13.56 11.31 4.31
CA LEU A 493 -13.92 12.68 4.69
C LEU A 493 -13.39 13.11 6.07
N LEU A 494 -13.36 12.20 7.05
CA LEU A 494 -13.15 12.55 8.45
C LEU A 494 -11.76 12.23 8.99
N ASP A 495 -11.06 11.25 8.42
CA ASP A 495 -9.77 10.82 8.91
C ASP A 495 -8.71 11.88 8.50
N PRO A 496 -8.07 12.56 9.46
CA PRO A 496 -7.06 13.57 9.15
C PRO A 496 -5.80 12.91 8.59
N VAL A 497 -5.08 13.65 7.74
CA VAL A 497 -3.80 13.22 7.18
C VAL A 497 -2.68 13.54 8.15
N ARG A 498 -1.81 12.57 8.41
CA ARG A 498 -0.68 12.68 9.35
C ARG A 498 0.62 12.31 8.64
N ALA A 499 1.67 13.09 8.88
CA ALA A 499 3.01 12.77 8.42
C ALA A 499 3.72 11.79 9.36
N GLU A 500 4.62 10.97 8.81
CA GLU A 500 5.48 10.09 9.61
C GLU A 500 6.63 10.90 10.26
N GLY A 501 6.97 10.57 11.51
CA GLY A 501 8.15 11.12 12.18
C GLY A 501 8.06 12.58 12.65
N GLN A 502 7.01 13.33 12.31
CA GLN A 502 6.77 14.69 12.79
C GLN A 502 5.66 14.75 13.83
N GLY A 503 5.90 15.49 14.92
CA GLY A 503 5.03 15.52 16.10
C GLY A 503 3.64 16.08 15.79
N GLY A 504 2.61 15.25 15.98
CA GLY A 504 1.21 15.64 16.24
C GLY A 504 0.47 16.49 15.20
N ARG A 505 1.13 17.01 14.15
CA ARG A 505 0.51 17.87 13.14
C ARG A 505 -0.41 17.05 12.24
N GLU A 506 -1.59 17.60 12.00
CA GLU A 506 -2.64 17.00 11.20
C GLU A 506 -3.06 17.96 10.09
N ALA A 507 -3.38 17.42 8.92
CA ALA A 507 -3.97 18.17 7.83
C ALA A 507 -5.39 17.64 7.53
N PRO A 508 -6.29 18.50 6.99
CA PRO A 508 -7.59 18.06 6.51
C PRO A 508 -7.46 16.94 5.48
N SER A 509 -8.42 16.02 5.44
CA SER A 509 -8.49 15.01 4.38
C SER A 509 -8.70 15.67 3.02
N TYR A 510 -8.35 14.97 1.93
CA TYR A 510 -8.54 15.47 0.58
C TYR A 510 -9.99 15.86 0.31
N ALA A 511 -10.96 15.03 0.71
CA ALA A 511 -12.38 15.32 0.49
C ALA A 511 -12.85 16.55 1.28
N SER A 512 -12.41 16.71 2.54
CA SER A 512 -12.72 17.90 3.35
C SER A 512 -12.13 19.16 2.72
N TRP A 513 -10.85 19.12 2.33
CA TRP A 513 -10.19 20.24 1.66
C TRP A 513 -10.86 20.59 0.33
N TRP A 514 -11.13 19.60 -0.53
CA TRP A 514 -11.71 19.80 -1.85
C TRP A 514 -13.10 20.43 -1.74
N LEU A 515 -13.94 19.93 -0.83
CA LEU A 515 -15.27 20.49 -0.59
C LEU A 515 -15.25 21.95 -0.11
N ARG A 516 -14.27 22.30 0.74
CA ARG A 516 -14.11 23.68 1.24
C ARG A 516 -13.51 24.61 0.19
N ALA A 517 -12.55 24.13 -0.59
CA ALA A 517 -11.76 24.97 -1.50
C ALA A 517 -12.34 25.06 -2.92
N ARG A 518 -13.10 24.06 -3.38
CA ARG A 518 -13.41 23.88 -4.81
C ARG A 518 -14.89 23.61 -5.13
N ALA A 519 -15.67 23.05 -4.20
CA ALA A 519 -17.06 22.65 -4.51
C ALA A 519 -18.01 23.82 -4.85
N GLY A 520 -17.72 25.06 -4.42
CA GLY A 520 -18.56 26.22 -4.71
C GLY A 520 -19.94 26.23 -4.03
N ILE A 521 -20.16 25.37 -3.02
CA ILE A 521 -21.45 25.22 -2.31
C ILE A 521 -21.53 26.03 -1.00
N GLY A 522 -20.76 27.11 -0.87
CA GLY A 522 -20.73 27.98 0.31
C GLY A 522 -19.97 27.39 1.50
N LEU A 523 -18.97 26.54 1.25
CA LEU A 523 -18.07 25.95 2.25
C LEU A 523 -16.68 26.60 2.28
N ASP A 524 -16.49 27.66 1.49
CA ASP A 524 -15.27 28.47 1.40
C ASP A 524 -15.05 29.38 2.62
N HIS A 525 -16.02 29.40 3.53
CA HIS A 525 -16.02 30.16 4.77
C HIS A 525 -16.55 29.32 5.95
N PRO A 526 -16.06 29.59 7.18
CA PRO A 526 -16.53 28.89 8.37
C PRO A 526 -17.99 29.25 8.68
N PHE A 527 -18.71 28.30 9.28
CA PHE A 527 -20.11 28.47 9.68
C PHE A 527 -20.35 27.93 11.09
N ALA A 528 -21.41 28.41 11.75
CA ALA A 528 -21.84 27.88 13.03
C ALA A 528 -22.44 26.48 12.84
N SER A 529 -21.79 25.48 13.45
CA SER A 529 -22.31 24.11 13.49
C SER A 529 -23.61 24.01 14.31
N ALA A 530 -24.32 22.88 14.21
CA ALA A 530 -25.52 22.64 15.01
C ALA A 530 -25.27 22.76 16.53
N GLU A 531 -24.10 22.31 16.97
CA GLU A 531 -23.65 22.32 18.38
C GLU A 531 -22.96 23.63 18.78
N ALA A 532 -22.94 24.64 17.91
CA ALA A 532 -22.23 25.89 18.17
C ALA A 532 -22.72 26.63 19.42
N ASP A 533 -21.80 27.23 20.17
CA ASP A 533 -22.16 28.11 21.28
C ASP A 533 -22.81 29.40 20.76
N ASP A 534 -23.53 30.10 21.64
CA ASP A 534 -24.24 31.34 21.29
C ASP A 534 -23.32 32.42 20.71
N ALA A 535 -22.09 32.53 21.22
CA ALA A 535 -21.08 33.43 20.68
C ALA A 535 -20.75 33.13 19.21
N VAL A 536 -20.54 31.85 18.88
CA VAL A 536 -20.25 31.41 17.51
C VAL A 536 -21.44 31.64 16.59
N ARG A 537 -22.67 31.34 17.05
CA ARG A 537 -23.91 31.58 16.27
C ARG A 537 -24.17 33.05 15.96
N ARG A 538 -23.66 33.96 16.78
CA ARG A 538 -23.76 35.42 16.54
C ARG A 538 -22.71 35.93 15.54
N LEU A 539 -21.54 35.29 15.50
CA LEU A 539 -20.39 35.72 14.70
C LEU A 539 -20.34 35.08 13.31
N LEU A 540 -20.78 33.83 13.20
CA LEU A 540 -20.72 33.05 11.97
C LEU A 540 -22.12 32.80 11.39
N PRO A 541 -22.24 32.71 10.05
CA PRO A 541 -23.49 32.31 9.43
C PRO A 541 -23.88 30.88 9.84
N ALA A 542 -25.17 30.57 9.75
CA ALA A 542 -25.64 29.19 9.94
C ALA A 542 -25.12 28.27 8.83
N ALA A 543 -25.02 26.97 9.13
CA ALA A 543 -24.65 25.96 8.15
C ALA A 543 -25.50 26.05 6.85
N PRO A 544 -24.87 25.89 5.68
CA PRO A 544 -25.58 25.79 4.40
C PRO A 544 -26.67 24.73 4.43
N GLU A 545 -27.73 24.91 3.64
CA GLU A 545 -28.90 24.02 3.68
C GLU A 545 -28.58 22.55 3.37
N SER A 546 -27.62 22.31 2.48
CA SER A 546 -27.13 20.97 2.12
C SER A 546 -26.34 20.28 3.25
N VAL A 547 -25.78 21.06 4.18
CA VAL A 547 -24.89 20.60 5.26
C VAL A 547 -25.62 20.50 6.59
N ARG A 548 -26.67 21.32 6.79
CA ARG A 548 -27.48 21.37 8.01
C ARG A 548 -28.02 20.00 8.50
N PRO A 549 -28.42 19.04 7.63
CA PRO A 549 -28.90 17.73 8.07
C PRO A 549 -27.80 16.79 8.58
N LEU A 550 -26.53 17.08 8.29
CA LEU A 550 -25.40 16.22 8.62
C LEU A 550 -25.05 16.30 10.10
N ASP A 551 -24.40 15.26 10.63
CA ASP A 551 -23.97 15.23 12.02
C ASP A 551 -22.82 16.22 12.31
N ALA A 552 -22.64 16.57 13.59
CA ALA A 552 -21.68 17.58 14.02
C ALA A 552 -20.23 17.25 13.66
N GLN A 553 -19.84 15.97 13.55
CA GLN A 553 -18.48 15.59 13.16
C GLN A 553 -18.23 15.91 11.68
N VAL A 554 -19.20 15.60 10.82
CA VAL A 554 -19.15 15.95 9.38
C VAL A 554 -19.21 17.46 9.20
N GLN A 555 -20.10 18.16 9.90
CA GLN A 555 -20.14 19.62 9.84
C GLN A 555 -18.78 20.24 10.18
N ARG A 556 -18.11 19.76 11.24
CA ARG A 556 -16.76 20.23 11.60
C ARG A 556 -15.72 19.99 10.50
N ALA A 557 -15.72 18.80 9.89
CA ALA A 557 -14.82 18.51 8.77
C ALA A 557 -15.06 19.43 7.56
N LEU A 558 -16.29 19.93 7.38
CA LEU A 558 -16.65 20.84 6.29
C LEU A 558 -16.46 22.33 6.64
N GLY A 559 -15.86 22.66 7.79
CA GLY A 559 -15.63 24.05 8.23
C GLY A 559 -16.60 24.57 9.29
N GLY A 560 -17.42 23.68 9.86
CA GLY A 560 -18.31 23.99 10.96
C GLY A 560 -17.55 24.24 12.26
N VAL A 561 -17.88 25.33 12.94
CA VAL A 561 -17.26 25.74 14.20
C VAL A 561 -18.26 25.52 15.33
N ALA A 562 -17.80 24.90 16.42
CA ALA A 562 -18.60 24.70 17.63
C ALA A 562 -18.24 25.73 18.70
N THR A 563 -16.94 25.94 18.92
CA THR A 563 -16.39 26.85 19.93
C THR A 563 -15.38 27.80 19.29
N LEU A 564 -15.19 28.98 19.87
CA LEU A 564 -14.19 29.95 19.39
C LEU A 564 -12.75 29.41 19.48
N THR A 565 -12.49 28.53 20.45
CA THR A 565 -11.18 27.89 20.63
C THR A 565 -10.83 26.84 19.57
N SER A 566 -11.78 26.46 18.70
CA SER A 566 -11.54 25.52 17.59
C SER A 566 -11.31 26.21 16.25
N LEU A 567 -11.25 27.55 16.22
CA LEU A 567 -10.97 28.32 15.02
C LEU A 567 -9.50 28.18 14.63
N ASP A 568 -9.24 28.07 13.33
CA ASP A 568 -7.91 28.26 12.75
C ASP A 568 -7.64 29.76 12.50
N ALA A 569 -6.37 30.10 12.21
CA ALA A 569 -5.95 31.49 11.97
C ALA A 569 -6.77 32.19 10.86
N SER A 570 -7.09 31.47 9.78
CA SER A 570 -7.88 32.02 8.67
C SER A 570 -9.33 32.30 9.05
N ALA A 571 -9.90 31.48 9.94
CA ALA A 571 -11.24 31.63 10.45
C ALA A 571 -11.32 32.79 11.47
N TRP A 572 -10.28 32.98 12.29
CA TRP A 572 -10.17 34.11 13.21
C TRP A 572 -10.23 35.46 12.52
N ALA A 573 -9.47 35.65 11.43
CA ALA A 573 -9.49 36.89 10.66
C ALA A 573 -10.91 37.28 10.19
N ARG A 574 -11.70 36.28 9.76
CA ARG A 574 -13.10 36.50 9.35
C ARG A 574 -14.03 36.82 10.53
N VAL A 575 -13.85 36.14 11.66
CA VAL A 575 -14.60 36.44 12.88
C VAL A 575 -14.36 37.86 13.36
N LEU A 576 -13.10 38.30 13.36
CA LEU A 576 -12.71 39.67 13.73
C LEU A 576 -13.28 40.71 12.75
N ALA A 577 -13.22 40.45 11.45
CA ALA A 577 -13.86 41.31 10.45
C ALA A 577 -15.38 41.44 10.65
N GLY A 578 -16.03 40.38 11.16
CA GLY A 578 -17.46 40.35 11.47
C GLY A 578 -17.88 41.24 12.64
N LEU A 579 -16.96 41.67 13.51
CA LEU A 579 -17.25 42.58 14.63
C LEU A 579 -17.56 44.02 14.17
N GLY A 580 -17.22 44.35 12.93
CA GLY A 580 -17.39 45.69 12.36
C GLY A 580 -16.13 46.56 12.51
N PRO A 581 -16.14 47.77 11.92
CA PRO A 581 -15.01 48.70 11.99
C PRO A 581 -14.76 49.21 13.42
N ALA A 582 -13.58 49.80 13.65
CA ALA A 582 -13.26 50.48 14.91
C ALA A 582 -14.38 51.47 15.33
N GLY A 583 -14.74 51.44 16.61
CA GLY A 583 -15.85 52.16 17.21
C GLY A 583 -17.18 51.40 17.26
N SER A 584 -17.27 50.21 16.64
CA SER A 584 -18.48 49.37 16.67
C SER A 584 -18.72 48.85 18.10
N PRO A 585 -19.94 48.98 18.66
CA PRO A 585 -20.25 48.45 19.98
C PRO A 585 -20.33 46.93 19.96
N VAL A 586 -19.77 46.28 20.99
CA VAL A 586 -19.80 44.82 21.15
C VAL A 586 -20.59 44.46 22.41
N ASP A 587 -21.50 43.50 22.29
CA ASP A 587 -22.24 42.99 23.45
C ASP A 587 -21.28 42.37 24.49
N LEU A 588 -21.50 42.65 25.77
CA LEU A 588 -20.59 42.23 26.84
C LEU A 588 -20.47 40.71 26.95
N ALA A 589 -21.55 39.97 26.69
CA ALA A 589 -21.51 38.51 26.71
C ALA A 589 -20.62 37.95 25.58
N LEU A 590 -20.70 38.57 24.38
CA LEU A 590 -19.85 38.21 23.24
C LEU A 590 -18.38 38.56 23.49
N ALA A 591 -18.12 39.77 23.99
CA ALA A 591 -16.77 40.21 24.36
C ALA A 591 -16.14 39.27 25.41
N THR A 592 -16.91 38.91 26.44
CA THR A 592 -16.46 37.97 27.47
C THR A 592 -16.15 36.58 26.89
N ALA A 593 -16.93 36.09 25.93
CA ALA A 593 -16.66 34.83 25.26
C ALA A 593 -15.36 34.88 24.45
N LEU A 594 -15.10 35.99 23.74
CA LEU A 594 -13.86 36.22 23.00
C LEU A 594 -12.64 36.27 23.93
N TRP A 595 -12.69 37.07 25.00
CA TRP A 595 -11.59 37.18 25.97
C TRP A 595 -11.27 35.84 26.64
N ARG A 596 -12.28 35.04 26.98
CA ARG A 596 -12.08 33.69 27.52
C ARG A 596 -11.48 32.74 26.50
N ALA A 597 -11.92 32.81 25.25
CA ALA A 597 -11.35 31.99 24.18
C ALA A 597 -9.87 32.32 23.95
N TRP A 598 -9.51 33.61 23.87
CA TRP A 598 -8.12 34.02 23.74
C TRP A 598 -7.27 33.70 24.97
N SER A 599 -7.81 33.88 26.18
CA SER A 599 -7.11 33.45 27.40
C SER A 599 -6.84 31.95 27.41
N SER A 600 -7.79 31.14 26.91
CA SER A 600 -7.61 29.69 26.79
C SER A 600 -6.59 29.31 25.71
N LEU A 601 -6.52 30.06 24.60
CA LEU A 601 -5.52 29.85 23.55
C LEU A 601 -4.12 30.26 24.03
N ALA A 602 -4.01 31.39 24.73
CA ALA A 602 -2.75 31.88 25.29
C ALA A 602 -2.17 30.96 26.37
N ALA A 603 -3.02 30.21 27.09
CA ALA A 603 -2.60 29.23 28.09
C ALA A 603 -1.99 27.96 27.47
N ASP A 604 -2.29 27.64 26.20
CA ASP A 604 -1.88 26.40 25.54
C ASP A 604 -0.86 26.71 24.43
N VAL A 605 0.43 26.62 24.76
CA VAL A 605 1.56 26.98 23.88
C VAL A 605 1.53 26.21 22.55
N ASP A 606 1.03 24.96 22.54
CA ASP A 606 0.93 24.16 21.33
C ASP A 606 -0.20 24.63 20.39
N ARG A 607 -1.21 25.36 20.92
CA ARG A 607 -2.32 25.93 20.16
C ARG A 607 -2.10 27.36 19.70
N VAL A 608 -1.07 28.05 20.20
CA VAL A 608 -0.76 29.44 19.82
C VAL A 608 -0.56 29.58 18.31
N ALA A 609 -0.03 28.55 17.63
CA ALA A 609 0.11 28.51 16.17
C ALA A 609 -1.23 28.55 15.39
N GLY A 610 -2.36 28.26 16.05
CA GLY A 610 -3.72 28.33 15.48
C GLY A 610 -4.56 29.50 15.97
N GLY A 611 -3.98 30.40 16.79
CA GLY A 611 -4.65 31.61 17.27
C GLY A 611 -4.90 32.64 16.16
N PRO A 612 -5.41 33.83 16.51
CA PRO A 612 -5.71 34.88 15.53
C PRO A 612 -4.47 35.42 14.78
N GLY A 613 -3.25 35.07 15.21
CA GLY A 613 -1.98 35.37 14.54
C GLY A 613 -1.43 36.75 14.90
N ASP A 614 -0.28 37.10 14.32
CA ASP A 614 0.41 38.38 14.56
C ASP A 614 -0.30 39.57 13.84
N ASP A 615 -1.28 39.31 12.98
CA ASP A 615 -1.98 40.31 12.15
C ASP A 615 -3.32 40.78 12.77
N VAL A 616 -3.45 40.79 14.10
CA VAL A 616 -4.67 41.26 14.77
C VAL A 616 -4.74 42.79 14.74
N GLU A 617 -5.45 43.35 13.77
CA GLU A 617 -5.59 44.81 13.66
C GLU A 617 -6.65 45.40 14.61
N LEU A 618 -7.66 44.60 14.97
CA LEU A 618 -8.85 45.05 15.70
C LEU A 618 -9.18 44.13 16.87
N VAL A 619 -9.40 44.71 18.05
CA VAL A 619 -9.76 43.98 19.27
C VAL A 619 -10.99 44.60 19.95
N PRO A 620 -11.94 43.80 20.47
CA PRO A 620 -12.98 44.27 21.36
C PRO A 620 -12.38 44.52 22.75
N ALA A 621 -12.36 45.77 23.16
CA ALA A 621 -11.78 46.21 24.43
C ALA A 621 -12.72 47.14 25.20
N LEU A 622 -12.54 47.19 26.52
CA LEU A 622 -13.24 48.09 27.42
C LEU A 622 -12.69 49.50 27.24
N VAL A 623 -13.54 50.42 26.81
CA VAL A 623 -13.24 51.86 26.77
C VAL A 623 -13.83 52.61 27.97
N ASP A 624 -14.69 51.93 28.73
CA ASP A 624 -15.31 52.38 29.97
C ASP A 624 -15.82 51.14 30.74
N ALA A 625 -16.16 51.28 32.02
CA ALA A 625 -16.48 50.20 32.95
C ALA A 625 -17.52 49.18 32.45
N HIS A 626 -18.44 49.61 31.58
CA HIS A 626 -19.52 48.77 31.03
C HIS A 626 -19.65 48.86 29.51
N ARG A 627 -18.67 49.42 28.82
CA ARG A 627 -18.74 49.65 27.37
C ARG A 627 -17.57 48.98 26.67
N VAL A 628 -17.90 47.99 25.84
CA VAL A 628 -16.96 47.34 24.93
C VAL A 628 -17.18 47.88 23.53
N VAL A 629 -16.10 48.29 22.87
CA VAL A 629 -16.10 48.64 21.45
C VAL A 629 -14.92 47.95 20.76
N VAL A 630 -15.03 47.77 19.46
CA VAL A 630 -13.90 47.37 18.62
C VAL A 630 -12.93 48.57 18.54
N VAL A 631 -11.65 48.36 18.84
CA VAL A 631 -10.58 49.35 18.75
C VAL A 631 -9.43 48.80 17.91
N HIS A 632 -8.51 49.68 17.48
CA HIS A 632 -7.24 49.22 16.91
C HIS A 632 -6.36 48.60 17.98
N ALA A 633 -5.59 47.57 17.63
CA ALA A 633 -4.66 46.93 18.56
C ALA A 633 -3.66 47.94 19.15
N ASP A 634 -3.20 48.91 18.36
CA ASP A 634 -2.34 50.02 18.80
C ASP A 634 -2.95 50.90 19.91
N ASP A 635 -4.28 50.93 20.02
CA ASP A 635 -5.03 51.70 21.04
C ASP A 635 -5.45 50.82 22.24
N ALA A 636 -5.06 49.54 22.24
CA ALA A 636 -5.47 48.55 23.22
C ALA A 636 -4.31 48.07 24.10
N ALA A 637 -4.64 47.60 25.31
CA ALA A 637 -3.70 46.94 26.19
C ALA A 637 -4.38 45.80 26.96
N VAL A 638 -3.62 44.77 27.31
CA VAL A 638 -4.08 43.72 28.22
C VAL A 638 -3.94 44.21 29.66
N ALA A 639 -5.03 44.13 30.43
CA ALA A 639 -5.00 44.41 31.86
C ALA A 639 -4.39 43.21 32.60
N ASP A 640 -3.12 43.33 32.99
CA ASP A 640 -2.31 42.31 33.66
C ASP A 640 -2.67 42.12 35.14
N ALA A 641 -3.34 43.12 35.74
CA ALA A 641 -3.98 43.00 37.04
C ALA A 641 -5.38 43.64 37.01
N PRO A 642 -6.36 43.13 37.79
CA PRO A 642 -7.72 43.66 37.78
C PRO A 642 -7.85 45.15 38.10
N MET A 643 -6.93 45.74 38.90
CA MET A 643 -6.93 47.17 39.18
C MET A 643 -6.78 48.04 37.93
N TRP A 644 -6.05 47.54 36.92
CA TRP A 644 -5.81 48.25 35.66
C TRP A 644 -7.09 48.43 34.85
N LEU A 645 -8.14 47.61 35.06
CA LEU A 645 -9.45 47.77 34.40
C LEU A 645 -10.12 49.13 34.66
N GLN A 646 -9.67 49.87 35.67
CA GLN A 646 -10.12 51.23 35.97
C GLN A 646 -9.41 52.31 35.13
N ARG A 647 -8.26 51.99 34.53
CA ARG A 647 -7.37 52.92 33.82
C ARG A 647 -7.60 52.91 32.31
N THR A 648 -8.85 53.13 31.90
CA THR A 648 -9.21 53.25 30.46
C THR A 648 -8.72 54.57 29.84
N ASP A 649 -8.08 55.44 30.62
CA ASP A 649 -7.33 56.63 30.17
C ASP A 649 -6.01 56.27 29.49
N VAL A 650 -5.42 55.13 29.85
CA VAL A 650 -4.11 54.68 29.35
C VAL A 650 -4.25 53.98 28.00
N ALA A 651 -5.25 53.10 27.88
CA ALA A 651 -5.61 52.39 26.65
C ALA A 651 -7.03 51.81 26.77
N ALA A 652 -7.58 51.28 25.69
CA ALA A 652 -8.74 50.40 25.78
C ALA A 652 -8.32 49.02 26.31
N LEU A 653 -9.02 48.50 27.30
CA LEU A 653 -8.52 47.39 28.11
C LEU A 653 -9.15 46.04 27.74
N VAL A 654 -8.30 45.04 27.52
CA VAL A 654 -8.68 43.63 27.36
C VAL A 654 -8.50 42.91 28.70
N PRO A 655 -9.59 42.43 29.33
CA PRO A 655 -9.49 41.67 30.58
C PRO A 655 -8.77 40.34 30.39
N ALA A 656 -7.81 40.04 31.27
CA ALA A 656 -7.10 38.77 31.30
C ALA A 656 -6.95 38.25 32.73
N PRO A 657 -6.93 36.92 32.93
CA PRO A 657 -6.38 36.34 34.16
C PRO A 657 -4.89 36.70 34.28
N PRO A 658 -4.40 37.17 35.44
CA PRO A 658 -3.00 37.59 35.60
C PRO A 658 -1.97 36.54 35.17
N ALA A 659 -2.26 35.26 35.41
CA ALA A 659 -1.38 34.14 35.05
C ALA A 659 -1.12 33.99 33.54
N VAL A 660 -2.03 34.48 32.69
CA VAL A 660 -1.93 34.37 31.22
C VAL A 660 -1.84 35.73 30.53
N ALA A 661 -1.82 36.83 31.27
CA ALA A 661 -1.85 38.19 30.71
C ALA A 661 -0.70 38.46 29.74
N GLY A 662 0.54 38.09 30.11
CA GLY A 662 1.71 38.24 29.23
C GLY A 662 1.61 37.40 27.95
N ALA A 663 1.12 36.16 28.05
CA ALA A 663 0.92 35.30 26.88
C ALA A 663 -0.22 35.82 25.98
N LEU A 664 -1.28 36.38 26.57
CA LEU A 664 -2.38 36.99 25.83
C LEU A 664 -1.97 38.28 25.12
N ALA A 665 -1.18 39.12 25.80
CA ALA A 665 -0.59 40.33 25.22
C ALA A 665 0.25 39.98 23.98
N ALA A 666 1.12 38.96 24.10
CA ALA A 666 1.89 38.45 22.96
C ALA A 666 1.00 37.85 21.86
N LEU A 667 -0.07 37.12 22.20
CA LEU A 667 -0.99 36.52 21.22
C LEU A 667 -1.76 37.57 20.41
N LEU A 668 -2.09 38.71 21.01
CA LEU A 668 -2.84 39.78 20.37
C LEU A 668 -1.95 40.90 19.82
N ASP A 669 -0.63 40.80 20.00
CA ASP A 669 0.37 41.84 19.71
C ASP A 669 0.01 43.21 20.31
N VAL A 670 -0.34 43.23 21.61
CA VAL A 670 -0.67 44.46 22.36
C VAL A 670 0.16 44.57 23.64
N PRO A 671 0.47 45.78 24.13
CA PRO A 671 1.21 45.97 25.39
C PRO A 671 0.39 45.55 26.62
N LEU A 672 1.08 45.35 27.75
CA LEU A 672 0.43 45.26 29.05
C LEU A 672 0.11 46.67 29.57
N ALA A 673 -0.99 46.82 30.31
CA ALA A 673 -1.38 48.11 30.88
C ALA A 673 -0.28 48.70 31.78
N SER A 674 0.42 47.85 32.55
CA SER A 674 1.55 48.24 33.40
C SER A 674 2.81 48.67 32.65
N GLU A 675 2.91 48.46 31.34
CA GLU A 675 4.01 48.96 30.50
C GLU A 675 3.75 50.38 29.99
N LEU A 676 2.48 50.79 29.96
CA LEU A 676 2.05 52.08 29.44
C LEU A 676 1.97 53.17 30.51
N ALA A 677 1.83 52.80 31.78
CA ALA A 677 1.75 53.72 32.91
C ALA A 677 2.48 53.16 34.14
N GLU A 678 3.10 54.03 34.93
CA GLU A 678 3.88 53.64 36.11
C GLU A 678 2.99 53.17 37.27
N GLY A 679 1.75 53.67 37.38
CA GLY A 679 0.81 53.24 38.42
C GLY A 679 1.13 53.83 39.80
N VAL A 680 1.58 55.09 39.85
CA VAL A 680 2.01 55.75 41.09
C VAL A 680 0.81 56.38 41.80
N VAL A 681 0.66 56.10 43.10
CA VAL A 681 -0.37 56.72 43.94
C VAL A 681 0.06 58.15 44.31
N ASP A 682 -0.71 59.16 43.86
CA ASP A 682 -0.32 60.58 43.93
C ASP A 682 -0.08 61.07 45.37
N ASP A 683 -0.99 60.73 46.29
CA ASP A 683 -0.92 61.15 47.69
C ASP A 683 0.18 60.42 48.48
N ASN A 684 0.85 59.45 47.84
CA ASN A 684 1.72 58.49 48.49
C ASN A 684 3.02 58.18 47.73
N ALA A 685 3.50 59.09 46.88
CA ALA A 685 4.67 58.88 46.03
C ALA A 685 5.98 58.52 46.79
N ASP A 686 6.10 58.88 48.09
CA ASP A 686 7.24 58.54 48.97
C ASP A 686 6.97 57.29 49.85
N GLY A 687 5.86 56.58 49.63
CA GLY A 687 5.38 55.45 50.43
C GLY A 687 4.48 55.84 51.62
N PRO A 688 3.64 54.91 52.12
CA PRO A 688 2.64 55.19 53.15
C PRO A 688 3.30 55.61 54.47
N ARG A 689 2.82 56.72 55.04
CA ARG A 689 3.20 57.08 56.41
C ARG A 689 2.51 56.11 57.36
N GLU A 690 3.20 55.73 58.44
CA GLU A 690 2.67 54.81 59.46
C GLU A 690 1.35 55.30 60.08
N ALA A 691 1.08 56.62 60.05
CA ALA A 691 -0.15 57.24 60.52
C ALA A 691 -1.37 57.04 59.60
N ASP A 692 -1.14 56.70 58.33
CA ASP A 692 -2.18 56.55 57.31
C ASP A 692 -2.62 55.07 57.15
N LEU A 693 -1.95 54.14 57.87
CA LEU A 693 -2.23 52.71 57.85
C LEU A 693 -3.41 52.35 58.79
N VAL A 694 -4.45 51.76 58.22
CA VAL A 694 -5.63 51.22 58.90
C VAL A 694 -5.50 49.70 59.00
N PRO A 695 -5.76 49.07 60.16
CA PRO A 695 -5.72 47.62 60.28
C PRO A 695 -6.81 46.94 59.46
N THR A 696 -6.46 45.87 58.76
CA THR A 696 -7.41 45.01 58.06
C THR A 696 -8.30 44.29 59.09
N PRO A 697 -9.64 44.29 58.94
CA PRO A 697 -10.53 43.68 59.92
C PRO A 697 -10.21 42.21 60.23
N GLU A 698 -10.25 41.84 61.51
CA GLU A 698 -9.90 40.48 61.97
C GLU A 698 -10.72 39.38 61.29
N GLY A 699 -11.99 39.66 60.92
CA GLY A 699 -12.83 38.72 60.18
C GLY A 699 -12.30 38.38 58.79
N VAL A 700 -11.63 39.33 58.13
CA VAL A 700 -10.98 39.08 56.82
C VAL A 700 -9.69 38.29 57.01
N LEU A 701 -8.87 38.64 58.01
CA LEU A 701 -7.63 37.91 58.33
C LEU A 701 -7.90 36.47 58.82
N ALA A 702 -9.04 36.24 59.47
CA ALA A 702 -9.50 34.92 59.87
C ALA A 702 -9.90 34.05 58.67
N LEU A 703 -10.45 34.65 57.61
CA LEU A 703 -10.71 33.96 56.34
C LEU A 703 -9.40 33.75 55.56
N TRP A 704 -8.59 34.80 55.40
CA TRP A 704 -7.35 34.80 54.61
C TRP A 704 -6.17 35.33 55.43
N PRO A 705 -5.39 34.42 56.05
CA PRO A 705 -4.18 34.80 56.77
C PRO A 705 -3.09 35.47 55.90
N GLU A 706 -3.18 35.30 54.57
CA GLU A 706 -2.24 35.86 53.60
C GLU A 706 -2.63 37.27 53.10
N ALA A 707 -3.77 37.80 53.55
CA ALA A 707 -4.17 39.17 53.23
C ALA A 707 -3.27 40.19 53.96
N PRO A 708 -2.96 41.34 53.35
CA PRO A 708 -2.22 42.41 54.02
C PRO A 708 -2.83 42.80 55.37
N PRO A 709 -2.02 42.95 56.44
CA PRO A 709 -2.52 43.28 57.78
C PRO A 709 -2.99 44.73 57.90
N THR A 710 -2.60 45.59 56.96
CA THR A 710 -2.90 47.02 56.93
C THR A 710 -3.24 47.47 55.51
N TRP A 711 -4.05 48.53 55.40
CA TRP A 711 -4.43 49.18 54.15
C TRP A 711 -4.52 50.70 54.37
N VAL A 712 -4.63 51.50 53.30
CA VAL A 712 -4.74 52.96 53.37
C VAL A 712 -6.12 53.39 52.88
N GLU A 713 -6.86 54.11 53.72
CA GLU A 713 -8.16 54.68 53.38
C GLU A 713 -8.00 56.04 52.69
N HIS A 714 -8.68 56.24 51.56
CA HIS A 714 -8.65 57.48 50.79
C HIS A 714 -10.06 58.05 50.65
N GLU A 715 -10.24 59.37 50.86
CA GLU A 715 -11.51 60.01 50.48
C GLU A 715 -11.66 60.10 48.96
N THR A 716 -10.55 60.36 48.26
CA THR A 716 -10.42 60.34 46.80
C THR A 716 -9.03 59.84 46.45
N LEU A 717 -8.94 58.72 45.72
CA LEU A 717 -7.67 58.10 45.33
C LEU A 717 -7.37 58.45 43.86
N HIS A 718 -6.17 58.95 43.61
CA HIS A 718 -5.65 59.22 42.26
C HIS A 718 -4.38 58.41 42.01
N VAL A 719 -4.28 57.84 40.81
CA VAL A 719 -3.12 57.11 40.32
C VAL A 719 -2.70 57.70 38.99
N ASP A 720 -1.47 58.18 38.90
CA ASP A 720 -0.95 58.99 37.80
C ASP A 720 -1.89 60.14 37.39
N GLY A 721 -2.53 60.79 38.38
CA GLY A 721 -3.50 61.87 38.15
C GLY A 721 -4.93 61.43 37.76
N THR A 722 -5.20 60.14 37.59
CA THR A 722 -6.53 59.60 37.24
C THR A 722 -7.24 59.04 38.47
N PRO A 723 -8.51 59.40 38.73
CA PRO A 723 -9.25 58.88 39.87
C PRO A 723 -9.56 57.39 39.72
N VAL A 724 -9.31 56.62 40.78
CA VAL A 724 -9.64 55.18 40.86
C VAL A 724 -10.28 54.85 42.20
N ASP A 725 -11.02 53.74 42.29
CA ASP A 725 -11.68 53.33 43.54
C ASP A 725 -10.74 52.54 44.46
N TRP A 726 -9.76 51.85 43.87
CA TRP A 726 -8.79 51.04 44.59
C TRP A 726 -7.52 50.80 43.78
N TRP A 727 -6.41 50.60 44.48
CA TRP A 727 -5.09 50.29 43.91
C TRP A 727 -4.28 49.40 44.84
N VAL A 728 -3.31 48.66 44.30
CA VAL A 728 -2.44 47.78 45.09
C VAL A 728 -0.99 48.00 44.67
N GLU A 729 -0.14 48.34 45.63
CA GLU A 729 1.31 48.43 45.44
C GLU A 729 1.97 47.15 46.02
N GLY A 730 2.68 46.40 45.17
CA GLY A 730 3.30 45.12 45.55
C GLY A 730 2.33 43.92 45.54
N GLY A 731 2.70 42.84 46.21
CA GLY A 731 1.91 41.60 46.26
C GLY A 731 2.18 40.80 47.54
N GLY A 732 1.23 39.93 47.89
CA GLY A 732 1.27 39.14 49.12
C GLY A 732 0.97 39.97 50.38
N VAL A 733 1.42 39.47 51.53
CA VAL A 733 1.20 40.05 52.86
C VAL A 733 1.80 41.45 53.02
N ASP A 734 2.86 41.76 52.26
CA ASP A 734 3.56 43.06 52.33
C ASP A 734 2.99 44.10 51.35
N ALA A 735 1.91 43.76 50.61
CA ALA A 735 1.30 44.69 49.67
C ALA A 735 0.58 45.84 50.40
N VAL A 736 0.64 47.04 49.82
CA VAL A 736 -0.12 48.20 50.30
C VAL A 736 -1.39 48.33 49.48
N VAL A 737 -2.54 48.15 50.12
CA VAL A 737 -3.85 48.28 49.48
C VAL A 737 -4.40 49.67 49.74
N HIS A 738 -4.78 50.36 48.68
CA HIS A 738 -5.42 51.67 48.71
C HIS A 738 -6.88 51.51 48.30
N ALA A 739 -7.82 52.08 49.06
CA ALA A 739 -9.23 52.01 48.71
C ALA A 739 -10.02 53.22 49.19
N THR A 740 -11.05 53.59 48.42
CA THR A 740 -12.02 54.63 48.79
C THR A 740 -13.28 54.06 49.44
N GLN A 741 -13.56 52.78 49.20
CA GLN A 741 -14.77 52.08 49.66
C GLN A 741 -14.47 50.62 50.00
N LEU A 742 -15.34 50.00 50.80
CA LEU A 742 -15.20 48.59 51.20
C LEU A 742 -15.18 47.62 50.01
N ALA A 743 -15.93 47.90 48.94
CA ALA A 743 -15.89 47.09 47.73
C ALA A 743 -14.53 47.19 47.01
N GLY A 744 -13.90 48.37 47.02
CA GLY A 744 -12.54 48.57 46.53
C GLY A 744 -11.50 47.86 47.40
N LEU A 745 -11.63 47.96 48.73
CA LEU A 745 -10.80 47.26 49.70
C LEU A 745 -10.86 45.74 49.50
N ALA A 746 -12.06 45.18 49.30
CA ALA A 746 -12.23 43.76 49.05
C ALA A 746 -11.49 43.30 47.78
N ARG A 747 -11.58 44.08 46.70
CA ARG A 747 -10.88 43.80 45.44
C ARG A 747 -9.36 43.93 45.59
N GLY A 748 -8.90 44.96 46.28
CA GLY A 748 -7.48 45.17 46.56
C GLY A 748 -6.86 44.05 47.38
N LEU A 749 -7.50 43.66 48.48
CA LEU A 749 -7.05 42.52 49.30
C LEU A 749 -7.06 41.21 48.52
N ALA A 750 -8.09 40.96 47.71
CA ALA A 750 -8.18 39.76 46.89
C ALA A 750 -7.10 39.71 45.79
N GLN A 751 -6.77 40.86 45.17
CA GLN A 751 -5.67 40.96 44.21
C GLN A 751 -4.32 40.75 44.90
N ALA A 752 -4.07 41.44 46.02
CA ALA A 752 -2.82 41.31 46.78
C ALA A 752 -2.55 39.86 47.21
N ALA A 753 -3.59 39.14 47.63
CA ALA A 753 -3.50 37.74 48.04
C ALA A 753 -3.50 36.74 46.87
N GLY A 754 -3.60 37.19 45.60
CA GLY A 754 -3.72 36.29 44.44
C GLY A 754 -5.02 35.48 44.38
N ARG A 755 -6.04 35.85 45.16
CA ARG A 755 -7.30 35.13 45.34
C ARG A 755 -8.49 35.92 44.77
N TRP A 756 -8.38 36.34 43.52
CA TRP A 756 -9.39 37.19 42.87
C TRP A 756 -10.82 36.62 42.91
N VAL A 757 -10.97 35.29 42.86
CA VAL A 757 -12.27 34.60 42.90
C VAL A 757 -13.07 34.91 44.16
N ASP A 758 -12.40 35.19 45.27
CA ASP A 758 -13.03 35.29 46.58
C ASP A 758 -13.39 36.74 46.98
N ARG A 759 -13.09 37.73 46.13
CA ARG A 759 -13.33 39.17 46.39
C ARG A 759 -14.73 39.50 46.93
N HIS A 760 -15.75 38.79 46.44
CA HIS A 760 -17.14 39.00 46.86
C HIS A 760 -17.40 38.46 48.27
N ALA A 761 -16.72 37.39 48.69
CA ALA A 761 -16.82 36.86 50.05
C ALA A 761 -16.21 37.84 51.06
N VAL A 762 -15.08 38.46 50.72
CA VAL A 762 -14.49 39.50 51.58
C VAL A 762 -15.31 40.77 51.60
N GLU A 763 -15.93 41.18 50.49
CA GLU A 763 -16.87 42.32 50.50
C GLU A 763 -18.04 42.08 51.47
N VAL A 764 -18.57 40.85 51.53
CA VAL A 764 -19.60 40.46 52.49
C VAL A 764 -19.07 40.53 53.92
N VAL A 765 -17.85 40.05 54.21
CA VAL A 765 -17.28 40.15 55.57
C VAL A 765 -17.00 41.59 55.99
N LEU A 766 -16.54 42.43 55.07
CA LEU A 766 -16.32 43.86 55.34
C LEU A 766 -17.64 44.59 55.64
N THR A 767 -18.72 44.20 54.98
CA THR A 767 -20.05 44.80 55.16
C THR A 767 -20.80 44.20 56.36
N GLU A 768 -20.64 42.89 56.60
CA GLU A 768 -21.32 42.11 57.63
C GLU A 768 -20.32 41.21 58.40
N PRO A 769 -19.55 41.77 59.35
CA PRO A 769 -18.49 41.03 60.05
C PRO A 769 -18.94 39.76 60.78
N ALA A 770 -20.21 39.70 61.19
CA ALA A 770 -20.79 38.53 61.86
C ALA A 770 -20.83 37.27 60.96
N ARG A 771 -20.82 37.44 59.63
CA ARG A 771 -20.87 36.33 58.66
C ARG A 771 -19.52 35.66 58.40
N ALA A 772 -18.43 36.17 58.97
CA ALA A 772 -17.09 35.63 58.74
C ALA A 772 -16.97 34.14 59.11
N GLN A 773 -17.61 33.70 60.20
CA GLN A 773 -17.58 32.29 60.61
C GLN A 773 -18.37 31.38 59.67
N ASP A 774 -19.54 31.85 59.21
CA ASP A 774 -20.38 31.10 58.27
C ASP A 774 -19.67 30.94 56.91
N LEU A 775 -19.10 32.02 56.40
CA LEU A 775 -18.32 32.00 55.15
C LEU A 775 -17.06 31.14 55.26
N ALA A 776 -16.38 31.10 56.42
CA ALA A 776 -15.24 30.22 56.63
C ALA A 776 -15.62 28.73 56.48
N VAL A 777 -16.82 28.36 56.94
CA VAL A 777 -17.35 27.00 56.81
C VAL A 777 -17.75 26.70 55.35
N GLU A 778 -18.38 27.65 54.66
CA GLU A 778 -18.73 27.51 53.24
C GLU A 778 -17.47 27.38 52.36
N MET A 779 -16.47 28.24 52.56
CA MET A 779 -15.20 28.21 51.82
C MET A 779 -14.38 26.94 52.07
N ALA A 780 -14.59 26.23 53.19
CA ALA A 780 -13.96 24.94 53.42
C ALA A 780 -14.49 23.82 52.51
N LEU A 781 -15.64 24.04 51.86
CA LEU A 781 -16.21 23.14 50.86
C LEU A 781 -15.76 23.47 49.43
N ASP A 782 -15.18 24.65 49.22
CA ASP A 782 -14.63 25.03 47.93
C ASP A 782 -13.41 24.16 47.58
N PRO A 783 -13.26 23.75 46.32
CA PRO A 783 -12.06 23.03 45.91
C PRO A 783 -10.84 23.91 46.20
N ALA A 784 -9.89 23.38 46.99
CA ALA A 784 -8.67 24.09 47.33
C ALA A 784 -8.00 24.60 46.04
N ALA A 785 -7.82 25.92 45.93
CA ALA A 785 -7.11 26.55 44.84
C ALA A 785 -5.66 26.05 44.83
N GLY A 786 -5.36 25.01 44.05
CA GLY A 786 -4.03 24.40 44.03
C GLY A 786 -3.91 22.96 43.50
N GLN A 787 -4.89 22.40 42.78
CA GLN A 787 -4.69 21.18 41.97
C GLN A 787 -5.44 21.28 40.64
N GLY A 788 -4.98 22.18 39.79
CA GLY A 788 -5.27 22.21 38.37
C GLY A 788 -3.99 22.62 37.66
N SER A 789 -3.26 21.63 37.16
CA SER A 789 -2.12 21.81 36.26
C SER A 789 -2.54 22.46 34.95
#